data_AF-A0A4Z0HGP2-F1
#
_entry.id   AF-A0A4Z0HGP2-F1
#
_cell.length_a   1.000
_cell.length_b   1.000
_cell.length_c   1.000
_cell.angle_alpha   90.00
_cell.angle_beta   90.00
_cell.angle_gamma   90.00
#
_symmetry.space_group_name_H-M   'P 1'
#
loop_
_entity.id
_entity.type
_entity.pdbx_description
1 polymer ?
#
loop_
_entity_poly.entity_id
_entity_poly.type
_entity_poly.pdbx_seq_one_letter_code
_entity_poly.pdbx_strand_id
1 'polypeptide(L)'
;MTSAGIRLSVTYTDTGSGVGVVDLFKALGVPTEKVQPLSALPRMKKVTLTHGKGGWLVYVGGTRGADAVLAGAGKWRLAQMRLALDARLSAVDLVKGVLPAGQDVGVSGLAARHANAKVEAKDLKAWHTWYGKGPGQDLVPRTDVAKGVGSEITVLVGTEVHRLVLDKSKRRQRSVADLYPRQGEITGLPAAVPIASDANSDDSGAEGGARLTVDRSVGPLHVRAATVELMASPLSVGLGVDASMRIAGVEVEAQGLGLVVPLTSGGTIAPTLRGLGLAVGVGAVEVHGALVRGTPPKDSGFTDQYDGALLVKLPTATGMLLGQMARGKNLWSLSAFGTLESAGGGIGPPPFRVTGAMLGGGYNSSVRVPEPSQVHQFPLVASLHDPKMRALKPAQMSKKLSGERWLTPAVGQNWVAVGLQFTSFEFLSGRALALVEFGNDLNVGVFALLKASFPTRAAAGAGVYAQIEVAMRALYQRVTGLLSFTAQLTENSYILHPSFALTGGLAVYVWSPPEPGRGLDRSGDFAITLGGYHPTYPVPDHYPRVPRLGARWSVSHAVSISATAYLAVTPGSLMLGAGARVTYQLGGVQAWFQAAFDGYLQWTNPPRYTFDVKVRVGVRAEVGVGPLHLSVNAEVGADCHVWGDPFGGTARVKAGPVSFTVPFGSPAADPHKPTPWAEVQRQLPPPVAVTPMAGLLTDPSTEAPEKKWRVAPDGLCFTTNATAPATELAVAGPSGETTLRRAREKTRIRPMKRTGLDSRHKLTVHHNQQVVDLAGAGWGCAPVTGAVPEALWGDPKTAGRELNLLTDQLTGLEVTAPTPSRGPSPGVITPHALSHKEVDLVPGKRDEKARTPLGDRTPTGTVLDIKSTAVQDVTKIKDTSVVTARGGLLQALADAGAGVMVHGEGDAKRPLDNPPLTAYGQLAATSFTDPPLTPRSS
;
A
#
# COMPACT_ATOMS: atom_id res chain seq x y z
N MET A 1 -40.97 59.39 46.38
CA MET A 1 -40.90 59.08 44.94
C MET A 1 -39.45 59.20 44.47
N THR A 2 -38.73 58.09 44.44
CA THR A 2 -37.50 57.90 43.65
C THR A 2 -37.90 57.04 42.45
N SER A 3 -37.38 57.35 41.26
CA SER A 3 -37.83 56.80 39.98
C SER A 3 -37.66 55.26 39.91
N ALA A 4 -38.68 54.52 40.34
CA ALA A 4 -38.83 53.13 39.96
C ALA A 4 -39.16 53.10 38.46
N GLY A 5 -38.13 52.90 37.64
CA GLY A 5 -38.28 52.85 36.18
C GLY A 5 -39.33 51.83 35.80
N ILE A 6 -40.37 52.28 35.10
CA ILE A 6 -41.42 51.41 34.55
C ILE A 6 -40.75 50.34 33.70
N ARG A 7 -41.02 49.08 34.02
CA ARG A 7 -40.58 47.91 33.26
C ARG A 7 -41.77 47.36 32.49
N LEU A 8 -41.60 47.20 31.18
CA LEU A 8 -42.60 46.60 30.30
C LEU A 8 -42.11 45.21 29.90
N SER A 9 -42.89 44.18 30.20
CA SER A 9 -42.63 42.81 29.77
C SER A 9 -43.78 42.31 28.89
N VAL A 10 -43.47 41.91 27.67
CA VAL A 10 -44.43 41.34 26.70
C VAL A 10 -44.03 39.91 26.43
N THR A 11 -44.97 38.98 26.60
CA THR A 11 -44.76 37.55 26.32
C THR A 11 -45.61 37.14 25.13
N TYR A 12 -44.94 36.66 24.09
CA TYR A 12 -45.55 36.03 22.93
C TYR A 12 -45.47 34.50 23.08
N THR A 13 -46.60 33.81 22.88
CA THR A 13 -46.66 32.35 22.87
C THR A 13 -47.22 31.89 21.52
N ASP A 14 -46.46 31.10 20.77
CA ASP A 14 -46.87 30.56 19.49
C ASP A 14 -47.44 29.14 19.65
N THR A 15 -48.64 28.92 19.10
CA THR A 15 -49.30 27.61 19.04
C THR A 15 -49.03 26.86 17.73
N GLY A 16 -48.43 27.51 16.74
CA GLY A 16 -48.07 26.97 15.42
C GLY A 16 -46.68 26.34 15.36
N SER A 17 -45.98 26.54 14.23
CA SER A 17 -44.69 25.88 13.94
C SER A 17 -43.49 26.39 14.77
N GLY A 18 -43.64 27.50 15.51
CA GLY A 18 -42.61 28.13 16.32
C GLY A 18 -41.66 29.05 15.52
N VAL A 19 -40.88 29.87 16.23
CA VAL A 19 -39.90 30.80 15.64
C VAL A 19 -38.48 30.23 15.73
N GLY A 20 -37.68 30.35 14.68
CA GLY A 20 -36.26 29.94 14.71
C GLY A 20 -35.40 30.90 15.56
N VAL A 21 -34.51 30.37 16.39
CA VAL A 21 -33.58 31.18 17.23
C VAL A 21 -32.73 32.11 16.36
N VAL A 22 -32.21 31.58 15.25
CA VAL A 22 -31.40 32.33 14.29
C VAL A 22 -32.20 33.44 13.62
N ASP A 23 -33.46 33.19 13.26
CA ASP A 23 -34.31 34.19 12.62
C ASP A 23 -34.62 35.34 13.59
N LEU A 24 -34.87 35.01 14.86
CA LEU A 24 -35.04 36.01 15.91
C LEU A 24 -33.76 36.82 16.17
N PHE A 25 -32.60 36.15 16.25
CA PHE A 25 -31.32 36.82 16.46
C PHE A 25 -30.93 37.72 15.27
N LYS A 26 -31.22 37.29 14.03
CA LYS A 26 -31.09 38.12 12.83
C LYS A 26 -32.01 39.35 12.90
N ALA A 27 -33.28 39.15 13.26
CA ALA A 27 -34.24 40.25 13.41
C ALA A 27 -33.81 41.29 14.47
N LEU A 28 -33.00 40.87 15.45
CA LEU A 28 -32.45 41.72 16.52
C LEU A 28 -31.04 42.24 16.22
N GLY A 29 -30.54 42.10 14.99
CA GLY A 29 -29.27 42.65 14.53
C GLY A 29 -28.01 41.93 15.05
N VAL A 30 -28.13 40.66 15.44
CA VAL A 30 -26.99 39.82 15.86
C VAL A 30 -26.36 39.18 14.61
N PRO A 31 -25.05 39.31 14.36
CA PRO A 31 -24.37 38.63 13.26
C PRO A 31 -24.40 37.11 13.48
N THR A 32 -25.20 36.38 12.71
CA THR A 32 -25.39 34.92 12.88
C THR A 32 -24.45 34.07 12.03
N GLU A 33 -23.65 34.67 11.14
CA GLU A 33 -22.78 33.98 10.17
C GLU A 33 -21.67 33.13 10.81
N LYS A 34 -21.37 33.36 12.10
CA LYS A 34 -20.35 32.62 12.87
C LYS A 34 -20.93 31.74 13.98
N VAL A 35 -22.24 31.56 14.03
CA VAL A 35 -22.95 30.81 15.07
C VAL A 35 -23.72 29.63 14.46
N GLN A 36 -23.04 28.90 13.57
CA GLN A 36 -23.58 27.80 12.77
C GLN A 36 -24.25 26.64 13.53
N PRO A 37 -23.96 26.34 14.82
CA PRO A 37 -24.72 25.32 15.55
C PRO A 37 -26.19 25.70 15.85
N LEU A 38 -26.58 26.98 15.73
CA LEU A 38 -27.85 27.48 16.26
C LEU A 38 -29.08 27.30 15.34
N SER A 39 -28.89 27.06 14.04
CA SER A 39 -30.02 26.83 13.12
C SER A 39 -30.67 25.46 13.28
N ALA A 40 -29.99 24.54 13.95
CA ALA A 40 -30.41 23.15 14.19
C ALA A 40 -31.38 22.97 15.37
N LEU A 41 -31.59 24.01 16.19
CA LEU A 41 -32.31 23.92 17.45
C LEU A 41 -33.83 23.88 17.29
N PRO A 42 -34.55 23.35 18.28
CA PRO A 42 -36.01 23.35 18.29
C PRO A 42 -36.56 24.77 18.14
N ARG A 43 -37.59 24.92 17.32
CA ARG A 43 -38.32 26.19 17.19
C ARG A 43 -38.95 26.60 18.51
N MET A 44 -38.90 27.90 18.75
CA MET A 44 -39.26 28.53 20.02
C MET A 44 -40.76 28.77 20.06
N LYS A 45 -41.39 28.36 21.17
CA LYS A 45 -42.84 28.53 21.37
C LYS A 45 -43.18 29.68 22.31
N LYS A 46 -42.21 30.24 23.04
CA LYS A 46 -42.42 31.35 23.96
C LYS A 46 -41.28 32.35 23.92
N VAL A 47 -41.58 33.60 23.54
CA VAL A 47 -40.62 34.72 23.53
C VAL A 47 -41.09 35.76 24.54
N THR A 48 -40.23 36.17 25.46
CA THR A 48 -40.51 37.23 26.44
C THR A 48 -39.54 38.39 26.23
N LEU A 49 -40.05 39.53 25.79
CA LEU A 49 -39.31 40.78 25.69
C LEU A 49 -39.54 41.61 26.94
N THR A 50 -38.48 42.04 27.61
CA THR A 50 -38.52 42.93 28.76
C THR A 50 -37.69 44.18 28.48
N HIS A 51 -38.27 45.36 28.62
CA HIS A 51 -37.63 46.64 28.34
C HIS A 51 -37.81 47.63 29.50
N GLY A 52 -36.78 48.43 29.79
CA GLY A 52 -36.85 49.52 30.77
C GLY A 52 -35.69 50.52 30.62
N LYS A 53 -35.65 51.55 31.46
CA LYS A 53 -34.71 52.68 31.36
C LYS A 53 -33.21 52.29 31.42
N GLY A 54 -32.89 51.06 31.85
CA GLY A 54 -31.52 50.51 31.96
C GLY A 54 -31.12 49.52 30.86
N GLY A 55 -32.02 49.16 29.93
CA GLY A 55 -31.75 48.20 28.86
C GLY A 55 -32.94 47.34 28.47
N TRP A 56 -32.68 46.31 27.68
CA TRP A 56 -33.65 45.33 27.23
C TRP A 56 -33.11 43.91 27.33
N LEU A 57 -34.02 42.96 27.54
CA LEU A 57 -33.77 41.53 27.55
C LEU A 57 -34.82 40.85 26.68
N VAL A 58 -34.38 40.05 25.72
CA VAL A 58 -35.21 39.07 25.04
C VAL A 58 -34.86 37.72 25.63
N TYR A 59 -35.74 37.19 26.45
CA TYR A 59 -35.68 35.78 26.83
C TYR A 59 -36.51 34.97 25.85
N VAL A 60 -36.01 33.79 25.52
CA VAL A 60 -36.74 32.85 24.70
C VAL A 60 -36.69 31.47 25.34
N GLY A 61 -37.88 30.98 25.68
CA GLY A 61 -38.09 29.61 26.14
C GLY A 61 -38.41 28.71 24.95
N GLY A 62 -37.51 27.80 24.65
CA GLY A 62 -37.69 26.77 23.63
C GLY A 62 -38.43 25.54 24.15
N THR A 63 -38.72 24.60 23.25
CA THR A 63 -39.22 23.26 23.63
C THR A 63 -38.03 22.35 23.98
N ARG A 64 -38.21 21.41 24.93
CA ARG A 64 -37.17 20.44 25.38
C ARG A 64 -35.89 21.06 25.98
N GLY A 65 -36.02 22.06 26.85
CA GLY A 65 -34.91 22.56 27.66
C GLY A 65 -33.87 23.42 26.94
N ALA A 66 -34.16 23.86 25.71
CA ALA A 66 -33.38 24.88 25.02
C ALA A 66 -33.88 26.28 25.42
N ASP A 67 -33.03 27.09 26.03
CA ASP A 67 -33.34 28.47 26.39
C ASP A 67 -32.31 29.42 25.79
N ALA A 68 -32.75 30.60 25.37
CA ALA A 68 -31.90 31.64 24.84
C ALA A 68 -32.20 32.99 25.50
N VAL A 69 -31.16 33.81 25.63
CA VAL A 69 -31.24 35.18 26.11
C VAL A 69 -30.42 36.08 25.22
N LEU A 70 -31.00 37.20 24.82
CA LEU A 70 -30.31 38.32 24.22
C LEU A 70 -30.48 39.54 25.12
N ALA A 71 -29.37 40.06 25.64
CA ALA A 71 -29.36 41.23 26.52
C ALA A 71 -28.67 42.41 25.81
N GLY A 72 -29.22 43.61 25.99
CA GLY A 72 -28.66 44.83 25.40
C GLY A 72 -29.02 46.11 26.14
N ALA A 73 -28.26 47.17 25.88
CA ALA A 73 -28.54 48.53 26.33
C ALA A 73 -28.26 49.47 25.15
N GLY A 74 -29.31 49.82 24.39
CA GLY A 74 -29.20 50.45 23.07
C GLY A 74 -28.83 49.47 21.97
N LYS A 75 -27.63 48.85 22.05
CA LYS A 75 -27.19 47.73 21.19
C LYS A 75 -27.20 46.42 21.97
N TRP A 76 -27.32 45.28 21.29
CA TRP A 76 -27.13 43.97 21.94
C TRP A 76 -25.71 43.91 22.52
N ARG A 77 -25.51 43.20 23.65
CA ARG A 77 -24.21 43.04 24.31
C ARG A 77 -23.83 41.58 24.49
N LEU A 78 -24.82 40.75 24.77
CA LEU A 78 -24.65 39.34 25.03
C LEU A 78 -25.82 38.57 24.42
N ALA A 79 -25.51 37.62 23.55
CA ALA A 79 -26.39 36.53 23.19
C ALA A 79 -25.88 35.29 23.91
N GLN A 80 -26.70 34.64 24.71
CA GLN A 80 -26.37 33.37 25.33
C GLN A 80 -27.51 32.40 25.15
N MET A 81 -27.15 31.15 24.92
CA MET A 81 -28.09 30.07 24.83
C MET A 81 -27.57 28.91 25.67
N ARG A 82 -28.52 28.18 26.26
CA ARG A 82 -28.28 26.93 26.96
C ARG A 82 -29.25 25.89 26.46
N LEU A 83 -28.74 24.70 26.19
CA LEU A 83 -29.50 23.50 25.95
C LEU A 83 -29.30 22.60 27.17
N ALA A 84 -30.38 22.29 27.88
CA ALA A 84 -30.38 21.23 28.87
C ALA A 84 -30.25 19.89 28.14
N LEU A 85 -29.26 19.11 28.56
CA LEU A 85 -29.06 17.76 28.09
C LEU A 85 -29.26 16.83 29.29
N ASP A 86 -29.73 15.61 29.06
CA ASP A 86 -29.76 14.57 30.09
C ASP A 86 -29.25 13.28 29.46
N ALA A 87 -27.97 13.31 29.10
CA ALA A 87 -27.28 12.17 28.50
C ALA A 87 -26.30 11.63 29.53
N ARG A 88 -26.64 10.50 30.13
CA ARG A 88 -25.85 9.87 31.20
C ARG A 88 -25.33 8.52 30.77
N LEU A 89 -24.16 8.16 31.26
CA LEU A 89 -23.53 6.88 30.94
C LEU A 89 -24.40 5.71 31.44
N SER A 90 -25.13 5.86 32.56
CA SER A 90 -26.13 4.89 33.02
C SER A 90 -27.28 4.61 32.04
N ALA A 91 -27.51 5.48 31.07
CA ALA A 91 -28.50 5.26 30.01
C ALA A 91 -27.97 4.35 28.88
N VAL A 92 -26.67 4.03 28.87
CA VAL A 92 -26.09 3.02 27.98
C VAL A 92 -26.39 1.64 28.54
N ASP A 93 -27.11 0.81 27.77
CA ASP A 93 -27.51 -0.53 28.21
C ASP A 93 -26.33 -1.40 28.70
N LEU A 94 -25.13 -1.20 28.12
CA LEU A 94 -23.91 -1.94 28.47
C LEU A 94 -23.45 -1.75 29.93
N VAL A 95 -23.77 -0.62 30.57
CA VAL A 95 -23.35 -0.30 31.95
C VAL A 95 -24.53 -0.05 32.89
N LYS A 96 -25.74 -0.33 32.40
CA LYS A 96 -26.98 -0.15 33.16
C LYS A 96 -26.97 -1.04 34.40
N GLY A 97 -27.13 -0.42 35.57
CA GLY A 97 -27.11 -1.13 36.86
C GLY A 97 -25.72 -1.41 37.44
N VAL A 98 -24.64 -1.12 36.69
CA VAL A 98 -23.25 -1.28 37.17
C VAL A 98 -22.77 -0.01 37.88
N LEU A 99 -23.21 1.16 37.43
CA LEU A 99 -22.87 2.46 38.03
C LEU A 99 -23.84 2.80 39.17
N PRO A 100 -23.36 3.07 40.40
CA PRO A 100 -24.20 3.58 41.48
C PRO A 100 -24.85 4.92 41.10
N ALA A 101 -26.08 5.16 41.54
CA ALA A 101 -26.88 6.34 41.18
C ALA A 101 -26.23 7.71 41.54
N GLY A 102 -25.17 7.72 42.36
CA GLY A 102 -24.39 8.92 42.72
C GLY A 102 -22.99 9.02 42.09
N GLN A 103 -22.62 8.10 41.19
CA GLN A 103 -21.27 8.04 40.58
C GLN A 103 -21.30 8.00 39.05
N ASP A 104 -22.44 8.37 38.46
CA ASP A 104 -22.67 8.40 37.02
C ASP A 104 -21.91 9.53 36.33
N VAL A 105 -21.57 9.36 35.06
CA VAL A 105 -20.90 10.38 34.25
C VAL A 105 -21.82 10.78 33.11
N GLY A 106 -22.03 12.07 32.88
CA GLY A 106 -22.99 12.51 31.87
C GLY A 106 -22.78 13.93 31.40
N VAL A 107 -23.48 14.32 30.33
CA VAL A 107 -23.59 15.70 29.90
C VAL A 107 -24.96 16.22 30.32
N SER A 108 -24.95 17.32 31.09
CA SER A 108 -26.17 17.96 31.61
C SER A 108 -26.55 19.26 30.90
N GLY A 109 -25.64 19.80 30.09
CA GLY A 109 -26.00 20.94 29.25
C GLY A 109 -24.88 21.41 28.34
N LEU A 110 -25.30 22.09 27.28
CA LEU A 110 -24.43 22.78 26.33
C LEU A 110 -24.82 24.26 26.33
N ALA A 111 -23.85 25.16 26.39
CA ALA A 111 -24.09 26.59 26.28
C ALA A 111 -23.26 27.17 25.13
N ALA A 112 -23.88 28.05 24.35
CA ALA A 112 -23.21 28.85 23.34
C ALA A 112 -23.40 30.32 23.71
N ARG A 113 -22.33 31.11 23.63
CA ARG A 113 -22.36 32.53 23.96
C ARG A 113 -21.67 33.35 22.89
N HIS A 114 -22.21 34.53 22.64
CA HIS A 114 -21.61 35.54 21.79
C HIS A 114 -21.72 36.91 22.45
N ALA A 115 -20.60 37.60 22.60
CA ALA A 115 -20.57 38.98 23.07
C ALA A 115 -19.86 39.87 22.04
N ASN A 116 -20.49 40.99 21.67
CA ASN A 116 -19.87 41.94 20.73
C ASN A 116 -18.77 42.81 21.35
N ALA A 117 -18.70 42.86 22.67
CA ALA A 117 -17.66 43.50 23.46
C ALA A 117 -17.38 42.67 24.72
N LYS A 118 -16.27 42.93 25.40
CA LYS A 118 -16.03 42.35 26.73
C LYS A 118 -17.12 42.88 27.67
N VAL A 119 -17.81 41.99 28.38
CA VAL A 119 -18.82 42.35 29.38
C VAL A 119 -18.24 42.03 30.75
N GLU A 120 -18.06 43.05 31.59
CA GLU A 120 -17.46 42.87 32.92
C GLU A 120 -18.50 42.39 33.93
N ALA A 121 -18.06 41.63 34.94
CA ALA A 121 -18.91 41.10 36.00
C ALA A 121 -19.66 42.21 36.75
N LYS A 122 -19.09 43.41 36.85
CA LYS A 122 -19.73 44.59 37.43
C LYS A 122 -20.99 45.01 36.67
N ASP A 123 -20.93 44.98 35.33
CA ASP A 123 -22.03 45.35 34.44
C ASP A 123 -23.14 44.28 34.49
N LEU A 124 -22.74 43.01 34.56
CA LEU A 124 -23.67 41.89 34.74
C LEU A 124 -24.35 41.94 36.10
N LYS A 125 -23.63 42.31 37.17
CA LYS A 125 -24.22 42.50 38.51
C LYS A 125 -25.22 43.65 38.53
N ALA A 126 -24.89 44.78 37.89
CA ALA A 126 -25.83 45.89 37.71
C ALA A 126 -27.06 45.45 36.90
N TRP A 127 -26.87 44.67 35.84
CA TRP A 127 -27.94 44.08 35.05
C TRP A 127 -28.84 43.15 35.86
N HIS A 128 -28.28 42.21 36.63
CA HIS A 128 -29.05 41.29 37.49
C HIS A 128 -29.85 42.04 38.57
N THR A 129 -29.29 43.13 39.09
CA THR A 129 -29.99 44.01 40.04
C THR A 129 -31.14 44.75 39.37
N TRP A 130 -30.91 45.26 38.15
CA TRP A 130 -31.94 45.94 37.36
C TRP A 130 -33.04 44.99 36.88
N TYR A 131 -32.71 43.78 36.43
CA TYR A 131 -33.67 42.78 35.93
C TYR A 131 -34.42 42.09 37.06
N GLY A 132 -33.81 41.91 38.24
CA GLY A 132 -34.43 41.18 39.35
C GLY A 132 -34.83 39.76 38.95
N LYS A 133 -35.83 39.19 39.65
CA LYS A 133 -36.36 37.85 39.35
C LYS A 133 -37.27 37.88 38.12
N GLY A 134 -36.92 37.12 37.08
CA GLY A 134 -37.70 37.05 35.86
C GLY A 134 -37.20 35.93 34.93
N PRO A 135 -37.97 35.57 33.89
CA PRO A 135 -37.62 34.48 32.99
C PRO A 135 -36.30 34.78 32.27
N GLY A 136 -35.40 33.80 32.20
CA GLY A 136 -34.08 33.95 31.57
C GLY A 136 -33.00 34.64 32.40
N GLN A 137 -33.28 35.07 33.64
CA GLN A 137 -32.27 35.67 34.51
C GLN A 137 -31.05 34.76 34.68
N ASP A 138 -31.26 33.46 34.90
CA ASP A 138 -30.19 32.50 35.20
C ASP A 138 -29.29 32.18 34.01
N LEU A 139 -29.68 32.60 32.80
CA LEU A 139 -28.90 32.43 31.57
C LEU A 139 -27.90 33.57 31.35
N VAL A 140 -28.05 34.69 32.06
CA VAL A 140 -27.07 35.77 32.00
C VAL A 140 -25.94 35.46 32.99
N PRO A 141 -24.67 35.39 32.54
CA PRO A 141 -23.53 35.11 33.42
C PRO A 141 -23.41 36.10 34.57
N ARG A 142 -22.72 35.67 35.62
CA ARG A 142 -22.37 36.54 36.76
C ARG A 142 -20.88 36.88 36.79
N THR A 143 -20.12 36.38 35.82
CA THR A 143 -18.67 36.55 35.68
C THR A 143 -18.35 37.21 34.35
N ASP A 144 -17.12 37.74 34.21
CA ASP A 144 -16.64 38.38 32.99
C ASP A 144 -16.91 37.51 31.74
N VAL A 145 -17.44 38.13 30.69
CA VAL A 145 -17.64 37.51 29.38
C VAL A 145 -16.69 38.16 28.39
N ALA A 146 -15.78 37.37 27.83
CA ALA A 146 -14.87 37.82 26.78
C ALA A 146 -15.63 38.18 25.50
N LYS A 147 -15.11 39.14 24.72
CA LYS A 147 -15.59 39.44 23.37
C LYS A 147 -15.40 38.23 22.46
N GLY A 148 -16.39 37.91 21.63
CA GLY A 148 -16.31 36.83 20.63
C GLY A 148 -17.33 35.72 20.88
N VAL A 149 -17.14 34.58 20.21
CA VAL A 149 -17.98 33.38 20.35
C VAL A 149 -17.28 32.42 21.31
N GLY A 150 -18.03 31.79 22.21
CA GLY A 150 -17.54 30.70 23.05
C GLY A 150 -18.61 29.63 23.23
N SER A 151 -18.16 28.38 23.38
CA SER A 151 -19.03 27.25 23.66
C SER A 151 -18.55 26.57 24.94
N GLU A 152 -19.48 26.16 25.78
CA GLU A 152 -19.21 25.53 27.08
C GLU A 152 -20.10 24.30 27.22
N ILE A 153 -19.55 23.22 27.76
CA ILE A 153 -20.28 21.99 28.03
C ILE A 153 -20.21 21.67 29.52
N THR A 154 -21.34 21.27 30.09
CA THR A 154 -21.44 20.88 31.50
C THR A 154 -21.43 19.36 31.59
N VAL A 155 -20.36 18.83 32.18
CA VAL A 155 -20.15 17.40 32.46
C VAL A 155 -20.43 17.14 33.93
N LEU A 156 -21.23 16.14 34.22
CA LEU A 156 -21.46 15.61 35.56
C LEU A 156 -20.52 14.43 35.79
N VAL A 157 -19.85 14.39 36.94
CA VAL A 157 -19.07 13.24 37.41
C VAL A 157 -19.50 12.94 38.84
N GLY A 158 -20.38 11.97 39.01
CA GLY A 158 -21.11 11.74 40.26
C GLY A 158 -21.97 12.96 40.62
N THR A 159 -21.70 13.57 41.77
CA THR A 159 -22.38 14.81 42.23
C THR A 159 -21.64 16.08 41.81
N GLU A 160 -20.45 15.97 41.22
CA GLU A 160 -19.65 17.13 40.82
C GLU A 160 -20.06 17.66 39.45
N VAL A 161 -20.12 18.99 39.34
CA VAL A 161 -20.46 19.69 38.10
C VAL A 161 -19.21 20.35 37.54
N HIS A 162 -18.74 19.85 36.40
CA HIS A 162 -17.58 20.34 35.68
C HIS A 162 -18.01 21.12 34.44
N ARG A 163 -17.53 22.35 34.27
CA ARG A 163 -17.80 23.16 33.07
C ARG A 163 -16.56 23.30 32.21
N LEU A 164 -16.64 22.85 30.97
CA LEU A 164 -15.52 22.77 30.05
C LEU A 164 -15.76 23.69 28.85
N VAL A 165 -14.77 24.51 28.51
CA VAL A 165 -14.81 25.36 27.31
C VAL A 165 -14.41 24.52 26.10
N LEU A 166 -15.24 24.56 25.05
CA LEU A 166 -14.97 23.91 23.76
C LEU A 166 -14.26 24.93 22.85
N ASP A 167 -12.96 24.72 22.58
CA ASP A 167 -12.12 25.64 21.80
C ASP A 167 -11.44 24.88 20.64
N LYS A 168 -11.39 25.50 19.45
CA LYS A 168 -10.67 24.97 18.27
C LYS A 168 -9.14 25.05 18.44
N SER A 169 -8.65 25.98 19.25
CA SER A 169 -7.23 26.35 19.35
C SER A 169 -6.50 25.80 20.59
N LYS A 170 -7.23 25.32 21.61
CA LYS A 170 -6.64 24.79 22.85
C LYS A 170 -6.70 23.27 22.91
N ARG A 171 -6.02 22.62 21.96
CA ARG A 171 -5.47 21.26 22.16
C ARG A 171 -4.27 21.23 23.13
N ARG A 172 -3.81 22.40 23.61
CA ARG A 172 -2.64 22.54 24.51
C ARG A 172 -3.02 22.56 26.00
N GLN A 173 -2.60 21.49 26.69
CA GLN A 173 -2.12 21.39 28.09
C GLN A 173 -2.99 21.89 29.26
N ARG A 174 -3.31 20.95 30.17
CA ARG A 174 -2.71 20.94 31.51
C ARG A 174 -1.94 19.64 31.69
N SER A 175 -0.62 19.67 31.60
CA SER A 175 0.24 18.60 32.11
C SER A 175 0.38 18.82 33.62
N VAL A 176 -0.10 17.87 34.41
CA VAL A 176 0.28 17.76 35.82
C VAL A 176 1.49 16.82 35.84
N ALA A 177 2.65 17.34 35.41
CA ALA A 177 3.93 16.66 35.61
C ALA A 177 4.52 16.97 37.00
N ASP A 178 3.87 17.81 37.83
CA ASP A 178 4.45 18.32 39.08
C ASP A 178 3.74 17.90 40.38
N LEU A 179 2.83 16.92 40.37
CA LEU A 179 2.17 16.48 41.61
C LEU A 179 1.96 14.97 41.64
N TYR A 180 3.00 14.19 41.93
CA TYR A 180 2.91 12.98 42.77
C TYR A 180 4.32 12.59 43.28
N PRO A 181 4.54 12.42 44.60
CA PRO A 181 5.63 11.59 45.06
C PRO A 181 5.34 10.13 44.69
N ARG A 182 6.41 9.42 44.32
CA ARG A 182 6.42 7.96 44.16
C ARG A 182 6.13 7.27 45.49
N GLN A 183 5.48 6.10 45.37
CA GLN A 183 5.52 4.88 46.20
C GLN A 183 4.23 4.49 46.93
N GLY A 184 3.98 3.19 46.81
CA GLY A 184 2.92 2.41 47.45
C GLY A 184 2.87 1.02 46.80
N GLU A 185 3.86 0.17 47.12
CA GLU A 185 3.90 -1.24 46.73
C GLU A 185 2.62 -1.97 47.20
N ILE A 186 1.98 -2.68 46.27
CA ILE A 186 1.32 -3.95 46.59
C ILE A 186 1.95 -4.97 45.65
N THR A 187 2.75 -5.85 46.25
CA THR A 187 3.52 -6.91 45.60
C THR A 187 2.62 -8.01 45.03
N GLY A 188 2.86 -8.40 43.77
CA GLY A 188 2.38 -9.66 43.16
C GLY A 188 1.58 -9.45 41.88
N LEU A 189 2.22 -9.73 40.73
CA LEU A 189 1.81 -9.50 39.32
C LEU A 189 2.16 -8.09 38.79
N PRO A 190 2.78 -7.99 37.59
CA PRO A 190 3.12 -6.69 37.00
C PRO A 190 1.85 -5.86 36.77
N ALA A 191 1.88 -4.62 37.25
CA ALA A 191 0.83 -3.64 36.98
C ALA A 191 0.66 -3.49 35.46
N ALA A 192 -0.59 -3.61 34.99
CA ALA A 192 -0.90 -3.28 33.61
C ALA A 192 -0.60 -1.78 33.42
N VAL A 193 0.37 -1.47 32.57
CA VAL A 193 0.59 -0.10 32.10
C VAL A 193 -0.72 0.36 31.43
N PRO A 194 -1.28 1.57 31.67
CA PRO A 194 -2.58 2.03 31.13
C PRO A 194 -2.51 2.42 29.63
N ILE A 195 -3.59 2.24 28.81
CA ILE A 195 -3.53 2.62 27.37
C ILE A 195 -3.33 4.12 27.27
N ALA A 196 -2.12 4.57 26.93
CA ALA A 196 -1.84 5.99 26.81
C ALA A 196 -2.84 6.62 25.83
N SER A 197 -3.66 7.50 26.36
CA SER A 197 -4.54 8.36 25.59
C SER A 197 -3.74 9.53 25.05
N ASP A 198 -3.17 9.37 23.87
CA ASP A 198 -2.63 10.52 23.17
C ASP A 198 -3.79 11.41 22.73
N ALA A 199 -3.73 12.67 23.18
CA ALA A 199 -4.73 13.72 22.96
C ALA A 199 -4.81 14.23 21.50
N ASN A 200 -4.21 13.50 20.55
CA ASN A 200 -4.18 13.85 19.13
C ASN A 200 -4.79 12.71 18.30
N SER A 201 -6.12 12.63 18.26
CA SER A 201 -6.83 12.00 17.14
C SER A 201 -7.25 13.09 16.18
N ASP A 202 -6.59 13.21 15.03
CA ASP A 202 -7.06 14.05 13.91
C ASP A 202 -8.33 13.44 13.30
N ASP A 203 -9.43 13.56 14.04
CA ASP A 203 -10.77 13.32 13.50
C ASP A 203 -11.21 14.58 12.76
N SER A 204 -11.11 14.54 11.44
CA SER A 204 -11.32 15.67 10.52
C SER A 204 -12.74 16.27 10.51
N GLY A 205 -13.61 15.89 11.46
CA GLY A 205 -15.00 16.34 11.58
C GLY A 205 -15.36 17.09 12.88
N ALA A 206 -14.44 17.21 13.84
CA ALA A 206 -14.73 17.86 15.13
C ALA A 206 -14.58 19.40 15.06
N GLU A 207 -15.63 20.12 15.45
CA GLU A 207 -15.68 21.59 15.55
C GLU A 207 -15.03 22.13 16.84
N GLY A 208 -14.76 21.26 17.82
CA GLY A 208 -14.17 21.61 19.11
C GLY A 208 -14.34 20.47 20.12
N GLY A 209 -13.45 20.38 21.10
CA GLY A 209 -13.50 19.32 22.11
C GLY A 209 -12.86 19.72 23.43
N ALA A 210 -13.19 18.99 24.49
CA ALA A 210 -12.62 19.16 25.82
C ALA A 210 -12.40 17.80 26.48
N ARG A 211 -11.40 17.72 27.35
CA ARG A 211 -11.07 16.51 28.11
C ARG A 211 -10.95 16.83 29.59
N LEU A 212 -11.64 16.06 30.41
CA LEU A 212 -11.62 16.10 31.86
C LEU A 212 -10.90 14.84 32.37
N THR A 213 -9.79 15.02 33.07
CA THR A 213 -9.17 13.93 33.84
C THR A 213 -10.02 13.68 35.08
N VAL A 214 -10.46 12.44 35.26
CA VAL A 214 -11.30 12.01 36.37
C VAL A 214 -10.48 11.20 37.37
N ASP A 215 -9.67 10.26 36.87
CA ASP A 215 -8.75 9.40 37.62
C ASP A 215 -9.32 8.84 38.93
N ARG A 216 -10.48 8.19 38.85
CA ARG A 216 -11.28 7.75 40.02
C ARG A 216 -11.66 6.27 39.92
N SER A 217 -11.51 5.55 41.03
CA SER A 217 -11.94 4.15 41.16
C SER A 217 -13.29 4.01 41.87
N VAL A 218 -14.13 3.10 41.38
CA VAL A 218 -15.47 2.74 41.84
C VAL A 218 -15.58 1.22 41.88
N GLY A 219 -15.23 0.62 43.03
CA GLY A 219 -15.12 -0.84 43.12
C GLY A 219 -14.09 -1.40 42.11
N PRO A 220 -14.44 -2.39 41.27
CA PRO A 220 -13.52 -2.94 40.26
C PRO A 220 -13.36 -2.02 39.03
N LEU A 221 -14.17 -0.97 38.89
CA LEU A 221 -14.16 -0.02 37.77
C LEU A 221 -13.22 1.15 38.08
N HIS A 222 -12.39 1.54 37.14
CA HIS A 222 -11.52 2.71 37.22
C HIS A 222 -11.79 3.63 36.01
N VAL A 223 -12.23 4.85 36.29
CA VAL A 223 -12.57 5.87 35.28
C VAL A 223 -11.43 6.87 35.20
N ARG A 224 -10.74 6.89 34.07
CA ARG A 224 -9.55 7.75 33.91
C ARG A 224 -9.92 9.15 33.42
N ALA A 225 -10.74 9.24 32.37
CA ALA A 225 -11.05 10.52 31.76
C ALA A 225 -12.42 10.51 31.07
N ALA A 226 -13.05 11.68 31.03
CA ALA A 226 -14.21 11.97 30.20
C ALA A 226 -13.80 12.95 29.08
N THR A 227 -14.16 12.61 27.85
CA THR A 227 -13.88 13.40 26.65
C THR A 227 -15.20 13.83 26.04
N VAL A 228 -15.28 15.09 25.63
CA VAL A 228 -16.47 15.67 25.01
C VAL A 228 -16.09 16.32 23.70
N GLU A 229 -16.87 16.04 22.66
CA GLU A 229 -16.60 16.51 21.30
C GLU A 229 -17.87 17.06 20.65
N LEU A 230 -17.74 18.17 19.94
CA LEU A 230 -18.79 18.76 19.13
C LEU A 230 -18.51 18.45 17.65
N MET A 231 -19.45 17.79 16.99
CA MET A 231 -19.34 17.37 15.58
C MET A 231 -20.28 18.20 14.71
N ALA A 232 -19.85 18.61 13.51
CA ALA A 232 -20.61 19.55 12.65
C ALA A 232 -21.75 18.89 11.85
N SER A 233 -21.55 17.67 11.36
CA SER A 233 -22.38 17.09 10.29
C SER A 233 -22.63 15.59 10.52
N PRO A 234 -23.79 15.21 11.09
CA PRO A 234 -24.82 16.07 11.68
C PRO A 234 -24.36 16.71 13.00
N LEU A 235 -24.93 17.88 13.33
CA LEU A 235 -24.58 18.61 14.55
C LEU A 235 -24.89 17.75 15.79
N SER A 236 -23.85 17.31 16.50
CA SER A 236 -23.99 16.39 17.63
C SER A 236 -22.91 16.60 18.70
N VAL A 237 -23.23 16.20 19.92
CA VAL A 237 -22.31 16.19 21.07
C VAL A 237 -21.98 14.75 21.41
N GLY A 238 -20.72 14.37 21.27
CA GLY A 238 -20.20 13.10 21.76
C GLY A 238 -19.68 13.23 23.17
N LEU A 239 -20.13 12.36 24.07
CA LEU A 239 -19.50 12.06 25.36
C LEU A 239 -18.85 10.69 25.26
N GLY A 240 -17.55 10.61 25.54
CA GLY A 240 -16.82 9.34 25.64
C GLY A 240 -16.07 9.27 26.96
N VAL A 241 -16.13 8.13 27.63
CA VAL A 241 -15.40 7.86 28.87
C VAL A 241 -14.35 6.79 28.59
N ASP A 242 -13.13 7.04 29.07
CA ASP A 242 -12.06 6.05 29.13
C ASP A 242 -12.09 5.39 30.50
N ALA A 243 -12.38 4.08 30.55
CA ALA A 243 -12.48 3.33 31.78
C ALA A 243 -11.91 1.92 31.65
N SER A 244 -11.42 1.36 32.76
CA SER A 244 -11.00 -0.04 32.86
C SER A 244 -11.70 -0.74 34.02
N MET A 245 -11.91 -2.04 33.91
CA MET A 245 -12.47 -2.86 34.97
C MET A 245 -11.62 -4.11 35.16
N ARG A 246 -11.19 -4.40 36.40
CA ARG A 246 -10.34 -5.55 36.70
C ARG A 246 -10.98 -6.49 37.70
N ILE A 247 -11.13 -7.76 37.32
CA ILE A 247 -11.73 -8.82 38.13
C ILE A 247 -10.93 -10.12 37.93
N ALA A 248 -10.41 -10.69 39.02
CA ALA A 248 -9.78 -12.02 39.04
C ALA A 248 -8.71 -12.28 37.94
N GLY A 249 -7.85 -11.30 37.66
CA GLY A 249 -6.78 -11.41 36.64
C GLY A 249 -7.23 -11.13 35.21
N VAL A 250 -8.52 -10.81 35.00
CA VAL A 250 -9.07 -10.27 33.76
C VAL A 250 -9.23 -8.76 33.89
N GLU A 251 -8.78 -8.03 32.90
CA GLU A 251 -8.92 -6.58 32.79
C GLU A 251 -9.57 -6.24 31.44
N VAL A 252 -10.68 -5.50 31.49
CA VAL A 252 -11.38 -5.00 30.32
C VAL A 252 -11.20 -3.49 30.28
N GLU A 253 -10.79 -2.95 29.15
CA GLU A 253 -10.62 -1.51 28.96
C GLU A 253 -11.57 -1.03 27.87
N ALA A 254 -12.25 0.08 28.10
CA ALA A 254 -13.13 0.73 27.14
C ALA A 254 -12.61 2.13 26.85
N GLN A 255 -12.36 2.41 25.57
CA GLN A 255 -11.95 3.72 25.09
C GLN A 255 -13.14 4.44 24.48
N GLY A 256 -13.41 5.66 24.95
CA GLY A 256 -14.51 6.49 24.44
C GLY A 256 -15.88 5.81 24.50
N LEU A 257 -16.16 5.02 25.55
CA LEU A 257 -17.49 4.47 25.81
C LEU A 257 -18.43 5.60 26.23
N GLY A 258 -19.55 5.77 25.54
CA GLY A 258 -20.53 6.77 25.93
C GLY A 258 -21.63 6.96 24.91
N LEU A 259 -21.99 8.21 24.65
CA LEU A 259 -23.19 8.59 23.91
C LEU A 259 -22.88 9.70 22.91
N VAL A 260 -23.49 9.62 21.73
CA VAL A 260 -23.60 10.73 20.80
C VAL A 260 -25.03 11.26 20.85
N VAL A 261 -25.16 12.54 21.15
CA VAL A 261 -26.43 13.25 21.27
C VAL A 261 -26.59 14.17 20.07
N PRO A 262 -27.46 13.83 19.11
CA PRO A 262 -27.80 14.75 18.03
C PRO A 262 -28.46 16.02 18.61
N LEU A 263 -28.00 17.19 18.19
CA LEU A 263 -28.58 18.48 18.61
C LEU A 263 -29.74 18.94 17.72
N THR A 264 -30.01 18.20 16.63
CA THR A 264 -31.10 18.47 15.69
C THR A 264 -32.43 17.85 16.14
N SER A 265 -33.54 18.48 15.77
CA SER A 265 -34.90 17.99 16.07
C SER A 265 -35.16 16.60 15.46
N GLY A 266 -35.43 15.61 16.32
CA GLY A 266 -35.79 14.24 15.92
C GLY A 266 -34.67 13.21 16.02
N GLY A 267 -33.46 13.59 16.46
CA GLY A 267 -32.36 12.65 16.62
C GLY A 267 -32.48 11.77 17.87
N THR A 268 -32.14 10.49 17.73
CA THR A 268 -32.05 9.53 18.83
C THR A 268 -30.65 9.55 19.42
N ILE A 269 -30.54 9.52 20.75
CA ILE A 269 -29.26 9.33 21.44
C ILE A 269 -28.69 7.96 21.03
N ALA A 270 -27.45 7.93 20.55
CA ALA A 270 -26.80 6.70 20.08
C ALA A 270 -25.61 6.35 20.98
N PRO A 271 -25.45 5.08 21.41
CA PRO A 271 -24.25 4.67 22.10
C PRO A 271 -23.04 4.72 21.17
N THR A 272 -21.87 5.02 21.74
CA THR A 272 -20.59 4.99 21.04
C THR A 272 -19.54 4.25 21.85
N LEU A 273 -18.67 3.55 21.15
CA LEU A 273 -17.49 2.89 21.69
C LEU A 273 -16.39 3.04 20.65
N ARG A 274 -15.26 3.66 21.04
CA ARG A 274 -14.12 3.87 20.14
C ARG A 274 -13.15 2.70 20.16
N GLY A 275 -13.03 2.02 21.29
CA GLY A 275 -12.19 0.84 21.36
C GLY A 275 -12.49 0.00 22.60
N LEU A 276 -12.13 -1.27 22.52
CA LEU A 276 -12.25 -2.25 23.57
C LEU A 276 -10.93 -2.99 23.71
N GLY A 277 -10.38 -3.07 24.91
CA GLY A 277 -9.22 -3.85 25.28
C GLY A 277 -9.61 -4.99 26.22
N LEU A 278 -8.91 -6.11 26.10
CA LEU A 278 -9.01 -7.25 27.00
C LEU A 278 -7.60 -7.69 27.38
N ALA A 279 -7.32 -7.85 28.65
CA ALA A 279 -6.08 -8.43 29.15
C ALA A 279 -6.41 -9.54 30.14
N VAL A 280 -5.81 -10.72 29.96
CA VAL A 280 -5.97 -11.87 30.83
C VAL A 280 -4.57 -12.35 31.22
N GLY A 281 -4.29 -12.40 32.51
CA GLY A 281 -3.03 -12.93 33.05
C GLY A 281 -3.31 -14.02 34.07
N VAL A 282 -2.92 -15.27 33.76
CA VAL A 282 -3.05 -16.41 34.67
C VAL A 282 -1.74 -17.22 34.64
N GLY A 283 -0.94 -17.13 35.71
CA GLY A 283 0.34 -17.81 35.80
C GLY A 283 1.35 -17.32 34.75
N ALA A 284 1.85 -18.22 33.91
CA ALA A 284 2.78 -17.93 32.82
C ALA A 284 2.10 -17.67 31.46
N VAL A 285 0.76 -17.59 31.44
CA VAL A 285 -0.03 -17.27 30.25
C VAL A 285 -0.54 -15.82 30.34
N GLU A 286 -0.22 -15.02 29.32
CA GLU A 286 -0.71 -13.65 29.18
C GLU A 286 -1.37 -13.48 27.80
N VAL A 287 -2.58 -12.94 27.77
CA VAL A 287 -3.31 -12.62 26.53
C VAL A 287 -3.74 -11.17 26.59
N HIS A 288 -3.38 -10.38 25.59
CA HIS A 288 -3.75 -8.97 25.48
C HIS A 288 -4.34 -8.68 24.11
N GLY A 289 -5.62 -8.34 24.04
CA GLY A 289 -6.32 -7.94 22.83
C GLY A 289 -6.78 -6.49 22.88
N ALA A 290 -6.88 -5.84 21.73
CA ALA A 290 -7.69 -4.65 21.57
C ALA A 290 -8.33 -4.59 20.18
N LEU A 291 -9.51 -3.97 20.12
CA LEU A 291 -10.22 -3.61 18.91
C LEU A 291 -10.50 -2.11 18.97
N VAL A 292 -10.17 -1.38 17.92
CA VAL A 292 -10.36 0.07 17.82
C VAL A 292 -11.17 0.36 16.58
N ARG A 293 -12.18 1.23 16.68
CA ARG A 293 -12.95 1.71 15.53
C ARG A 293 -12.10 2.71 14.75
N GLY A 294 -11.79 2.36 13.50
CA GLY A 294 -11.09 3.21 12.54
C GLY A 294 -12.06 3.99 11.66
N THR A 295 -11.52 4.80 10.75
CA THR A 295 -12.30 5.45 9.69
C THR A 295 -11.84 4.91 8.34
N PRO A 296 -12.74 4.30 7.54
CA PRO A 296 -12.36 3.80 6.23
C PRO A 296 -11.95 4.95 5.29
N PRO A 297 -11.14 4.69 4.25
CA PRO A 297 -10.82 5.70 3.25
C PRO A 297 -12.10 6.27 2.62
N LYS A 298 -12.12 7.60 2.37
CA LYS A 298 -13.20 8.24 1.61
C LYS A 298 -13.32 7.56 0.25
N ASP A 299 -14.54 7.37 -0.23
CA ASP A 299 -14.87 6.74 -1.51
C ASP A 299 -14.56 5.23 -1.64
N SER A 300 -14.20 4.54 -0.54
CA SER A 300 -13.93 3.09 -0.54
C SER A 300 -15.19 2.21 -0.57
N GLY A 301 -16.39 2.78 -0.41
CA GLY A 301 -17.66 2.05 -0.30
C GLY A 301 -17.90 1.39 1.07
N PHE A 302 -16.95 1.49 2.01
CA PHE A 302 -17.11 1.04 3.40
C PHE A 302 -17.57 2.19 4.31
N THR A 303 -18.46 1.88 5.25
CA THR A 303 -19.02 2.84 6.21
C THR A 303 -18.40 2.71 7.60
N ASP A 304 -17.93 1.51 7.96
CA ASP A 304 -17.33 1.21 9.25
C ASP A 304 -16.00 0.45 9.07
N GLN A 305 -15.04 0.71 9.95
CA GLN A 305 -13.77 -0.01 10.02
C GLN A 305 -13.42 -0.30 11.49
N TYR A 306 -12.85 -1.47 11.73
CA TYR A 306 -12.36 -1.92 13.03
C TYR A 306 -10.96 -2.52 12.88
N ASP A 307 -10.01 -2.02 13.65
CA ASP A 307 -8.62 -2.42 13.64
C ASP A 307 -8.29 -3.11 14.97
N GLY A 308 -7.85 -4.36 14.88
CA GLY A 308 -7.60 -5.24 16.02
C GLY A 308 -6.14 -5.64 16.15
N ALA A 309 -5.72 -5.88 17.39
CA ALA A 309 -4.45 -6.52 17.71
C ALA A 309 -4.65 -7.48 18.89
N LEU A 310 -3.96 -8.61 18.87
CA LEU A 310 -3.96 -9.64 19.89
C LEU A 310 -2.52 -10.09 20.10
N LEU A 311 -2.05 -10.08 21.35
CA LEU A 311 -0.77 -10.59 21.78
C LEU A 311 -1.03 -11.77 22.71
N VAL A 312 -0.35 -12.89 22.49
CA VAL A 312 -0.46 -14.10 23.28
C VAL A 312 0.94 -14.51 23.71
N LYS A 313 1.17 -14.63 25.01
CA LYS A 313 2.41 -15.14 25.58
C LYS A 313 2.09 -16.42 26.34
N LEU A 314 2.69 -17.50 25.90
CA LEU A 314 2.64 -18.82 26.49
C LEU A 314 4.03 -19.18 27.03
N PRO A 315 4.16 -20.19 27.90
CA PRO A 315 5.46 -20.61 28.43
C PRO A 315 6.48 -20.97 27.34
N THR A 316 6.02 -21.51 26.20
CA THR A 316 6.88 -22.02 25.13
C THR A 316 6.78 -21.22 23.82
N ALA A 317 5.87 -20.25 23.73
CA ALA A 317 5.65 -19.49 22.50
C ALA A 317 5.10 -18.09 22.78
N THR A 318 5.42 -17.13 21.93
CA THR A 318 4.82 -15.80 21.95
C THR A 318 4.29 -15.49 20.56
N GLY A 319 3.04 -15.07 20.45
CA GLY A 319 2.40 -14.75 19.20
C GLY A 319 1.76 -13.37 19.22
N MET A 320 1.57 -12.83 18.03
CA MET A 320 0.81 -11.61 17.77
C MET A 320 -0.10 -11.86 16.58
N LEU A 321 -1.28 -11.28 16.60
CA LEU A 321 -2.22 -11.22 15.50
C LEU A 321 -2.70 -9.79 15.37
N LEU A 322 -2.64 -9.26 14.17
CA LEU A 322 -3.10 -7.95 13.75
C LEU A 322 -4.23 -8.17 12.76
N GLY A 323 -5.28 -7.38 12.82
CA GLY A 323 -6.41 -7.53 11.92
C GLY A 323 -7.12 -6.22 11.65
N GLN A 324 -7.83 -6.19 10.53
CA GLN A 324 -8.69 -5.10 10.14
C GLN A 324 -9.94 -5.67 9.49
N MET A 325 -11.10 -5.14 9.86
CA MET A 325 -12.39 -5.48 9.27
C MET A 325 -13.11 -4.19 8.89
N ALA A 326 -13.59 -4.09 7.65
CA ALA A 326 -14.43 -2.99 7.23
C ALA A 326 -15.75 -3.49 6.65
N ARG A 327 -16.83 -2.74 6.88
CA ARG A 327 -18.20 -3.07 6.46
C ARG A 327 -18.80 -1.90 5.69
N GLY A 328 -19.41 -2.22 4.56
CA GLY A 328 -20.28 -1.33 3.78
C GLY A 328 -21.70 -1.90 3.69
N LYS A 329 -22.53 -1.33 2.81
CA LYS A 329 -23.95 -1.72 2.66
C LYS A 329 -24.13 -3.21 2.34
N ASN A 330 -23.37 -3.72 1.37
CA ASN A 330 -23.32 -5.13 0.93
C ASN A 330 -21.88 -5.62 0.69
N LEU A 331 -20.91 -4.98 1.36
CA LEU A 331 -19.49 -5.23 1.15
C LEU A 331 -18.83 -5.49 2.51
N TRP A 332 -17.90 -6.43 2.54
CA TRP A 332 -17.05 -6.68 3.69
C TRP A 332 -15.60 -6.77 3.22
N SER A 333 -14.72 -6.25 4.06
CA SER A 333 -13.28 -6.37 3.93
C SER A 333 -12.76 -6.97 5.22
N LEU A 334 -11.87 -7.95 5.11
CA LEU A 334 -11.23 -8.59 6.25
C LEU A 334 -9.77 -8.79 5.91
N SER A 335 -8.89 -8.44 6.83
CA SER A 335 -7.48 -8.78 6.72
C SER A 335 -6.91 -9.11 8.08
N ALA A 336 -6.00 -10.08 8.13
CA ALA A 336 -5.31 -10.48 9.33
C ALA A 336 -3.88 -10.89 9.02
N PHE A 337 -2.98 -10.63 9.95
CA PHE A 337 -1.59 -11.05 9.91
C PHE A 337 -1.12 -11.40 11.30
N GLY A 338 -0.49 -12.55 11.47
CA GLY A 338 0.06 -12.96 12.74
C GLY A 338 1.47 -13.52 12.64
N THR A 339 2.17 -13.43 13.76
CA THR A 339 3.48 -14.04 13.99
C THR A 339 3.39 -14.97 15.18
N LEU A 340 4.10 -16.09 15.14
CA LEU A 340 4.26 -17.00 16.26
C LEU A 340 5.75 -17.31 16.41
N GLU A 341 6.32 -16.95 17.54
CA GLU A 341 7.75 -17.09 17.85
C GLU A 341 7.91 -18.12 18.98
N SER A 342 8.86 -19.03 18.83
CA SER A 342 9.20 -20.03 19.85
C SER A 342 10.04 -19.41 20.96
N ALA A 343 9.70 -19.69 22.22
CA ALA A 343 10.50 -19.29 23.37
C ALA A 343 11.74 -20.19 23.58
N GLY A 344 11.66 -21.46 23.16
CA GLY A 344 12.83 -22.34 23.04
C GLY A 344 13.60 -22.04 21.75
N GLY A 345 14.91 -22.32 21.71
CA GLY A 345 15.84 -21.92 20.65
C GLY A 345 15.60 -22.45 19.21
N GLY A 346 14.35 -22.74 18.82
CA GLY A 346 13.90 -23.07 17.47
C GLY A 346 13.78 -24.57 17.20
N ILE A 347 13.12 -24.91 16.09
CA ILE A 347 13.03 -26.27 15.56
C ILE A 347 14.01 -26.39 14.39
N GLY A 348 14.83 -27.43 14.36
CA GLY A 348 15.78 -27.70 13.26
C GLY A 348 17.19 -28.04 13.73
N PRO A 349 18.07 -28.45 12.80
CA PRO A 349 19.46 -28.78 13.13
C PRO A 349 20.23 -27.54 13.62
N PRO A 350 21.31 -27.68 14.41
CA PRO A 350 22.07 -26.54 14.94
C PRO A 350 22.49 -25.47 13.91
N PRO A 351 22.89 -25.81 12.66
CA PRO A 351 23.26 -24.82 11.65
C PRO A 351 22.09 -23.97 11.13
N PHE A 352 20.84 -24.43 11.28
CA PHE A 352 19.66 -23.71 10.82
C PHE A 352 18.43 -24.09 11.65
N ARG A 353 17.95 -23.15 12.46
CA ARG A 353 16.78 -23.34 13.32
C ARG A 353 15.70 -22.34 12.94
N VAL A 354 14.48 -22.83 12.75
CA VAL A 354 13.28 -22.02 12.59
C VAL A 354 12.80 -21.62 13.98
N THR A 355 12.83 -20.32 14.26
CA THR A 355 12.48 -19.75 15.56
C THR A 355 11.10 -19.10 15.58
N GLY A 356 10.45 -18.96 14.42
CA GLY A 356 9.07 -18.49 14.33
C GLY A 356 8.46 -18.60 12.94
N ALA A 357 7.14 -18.44 12.88
CA ALA A 357 6.35 -18.45 11.66
C ALA A 357 5.52 -17.16 11.55
N MET A 358 5.20 -16.76 10.32
CA MET A 358 4.41 -15.59 9.98
C MET A 358 3.34 -16.00 8.96
N LEU A 359 2.09 -15.61 9.18
CA LEU A 359 0.97 -15.94 8.30
C LEU A 359 0.02 -14.75 8.22
N GLY A 360 -0.49 -14.47 7.04
CA GLY A 360 -1.53 -13.46 6.88
C GLY A 360 -2.33 -13.63 5.61
N GLY A 361 -3.45 -12.93 5.56
CA GLY A 361 -4.26 -12.83 4.36
C GLY A 361 -5.33 -11.76 4.48
N GLY A 362 -5.86 -11.35 3.35
CA GLY A 362 -6.95 -10.39 3.28
C GLY A 362 -7.87 -10.61 2.10
N TYR A 363 -9.13 -10.28 2.32
CA TYR A 363 -10.23 -10.32 1.37
C TYR A 363 -10.81 -8.92 1.22
N ASN A 364 -10.99 -8.45 -0.02
CA ASN A 364 -11.32 -7.06 -0.33
C ASN A 364 -10.42 -6.07 0.44
N SER A 365 -9.12 -6.36 0.46
CA SER A 365 -8.09 -5.62 1.19
C SER A 365 -6.82 -5.61 0.34
N SER A 366 -6.04 -4.54 0.48
CA SER A 366 -4.75 -4.36 -0.18
C SER A 366 -3.66 -4.16 0.86
N VAL A 367 -2.46 -4.65 0.54
CA VAL A 367 -1.25 -4.42 1.35
C VAL A 367 -0.36 -3.46 0.61
N ARG A 368 0.00 -2.37 1.28
CA ARG A 368 1.02 -1.47 0.77
C ARG A 368 2.39 -2.16 0.80
N VAL A 369 2.98 -2.36 -0.36
CA VAL A 369 4.35 -2.85 -0.51
C VAL A 369 5.35 -1.82 0.04
N PRO A 370 6.23 -2.18 1.00
CA PRO A 370 7.22 -1.25 1.55
C PRO A 370 8.33 -0.93 0.55
N GLU A 371 8.86 0.29 0.62
CA GLU A 371 10.16 0.61 0.03
C GLU A 371 11.31 -0.14 0.73
N PRO A 372 12.47 -0.34 0.10
CA PRO A 372 13.59 -1.09 0.70
C PRO A 372 14.02 -0.51 2.05
N SER A 373 14.04 0.82 2.15
CA SER A 373 14.32 1.55 3.38
C SER A 373 13.23 1.39 4.45
N GLN A 374 12.03 0.93 4.09
CA GLN A 374 10.89 0.75 5.00
C GLN A 374 10.70 -0.71 5.42
N VAL A 375 11.42 -1.68 4.83
CA VAL A 375 11.23 -3.12 5.16
C VAL A 375 11.45 -3.39 6.65
N HIS A 376 12.39 -2.71 7.31
CA HIS A 376 12.60 -2.86 8.75
C HIS A 376 11.48 -2.25 9.61
N GLN A 377 10.69 -1.34 9.04
CA GLN A 377 9.52 -0.70 9.67
C GLN A 377 8.23 -1.44 9.33
N PHE A 378 8.25 -2.26 8.27
CA PHE A 378 7.09 -2.96 7.75
C PHE A 378 6.53 -3.88 8.84
N PRO A 379 5.30 -3.66 9.32
CA PRO A 379 4.78 -4.38 10.48
C PRO A 379 4.72 -5.89 10.30
N LEU A 380 4.61 -6.37 9.05
CA LEU A 380 4.60 -7.80 8.74
C LEU A 380 5.99 -8.45 8.83
N VAL A 381 7.06 -7.65 8.90
CA VAL A 381 8.47 -8.08 9.04
C VAL A 381 9.10 -7.58 10.35
N ALA A 382 8.54 -6.57 11.01
CA ALA A 382 9.01 -6.05 12.29
C ALA A 382 8.72 -7.03 13.45
N SER A 383 9.59 -7.10 14.48
CA SER A 383 9.56 -8.14 15.54
C SER A 383 8.88 -7.68 16.81
N LEU A 384 8.24 -8.64 17.50
CA LEU A 384 7.84 -8.51 18.90
C LEU A 384 9.02 -8.40 19.87
N HIS A 385 10.23 -8.73 19.42
CA HIS A 385 11.47 -8.53 20.17
C HIS A 385 12.05 -7.13 20.04
N ASP A 386 11.59 -6.30 19.11
CA ASP A 386 11.94 -4.89 19.12
C ASP A 386 11.38 -4.29 20.43
N PRO A 387 12.24 -3.77 21.33
CA PRO A 387 11.78 -3.17 22.59
C PRO A 387 10.74 -2.08 22.36
N LYS A 388 10.78 -1.38 21.22
CA LYS A 388 9.79 -0.38 20.84
C LYS A 388 8.44 -1.01 20.54
N MET A 389 8.40 -2.12 19.80
CA MET A 389 7.14 -2.84 19.51
C MET A 389 6.58 -3.55 20.75
N ARG A 390 7.45 -4.09 21.61
CA ARG A 390 7.06 -4.75 22.87
C ARG A 390 6.49 -3.77 23.89
N ALA A 391 6.90 -2.50 23.84
CA ALA A 391 6.34 -1.43 24.65
C ALA A 391 4.98 -0.92 24.13
N LEU A 392 4.61 -1.23 22.87
CA LEU A 392 3.32 -0.82 22.31
C LEU A 392 2.21 -1.74 22.81
N LYS A 393 1.11 -1.11 23.22
CA LYS A 393 -0.13 -1.82 23.53
C LYS A 393 -0.87 -2.22 22.27
N PRO A 394 -1.73 -3.26 22.32
CA PRO A 394 -2.54 -3.68 21.17
C PRO A 394 -3.30 -2.52 20.50
N ALA A 395 -3.90 -1.60 21.27
CA ALA A 395 -4.59 -0.42 20.72
C ALA A 395 -3.66 0.61 20.04
N GLN A 396 -2.40 0.71 20.46
CA GLN A 396 -1.41 1.57 19.82
C GLN A 396 -0.85 0.92 18.55
N MET A 397 -0.72 -0.40 18.58
CA MET A 397 -0.30 -1.21 17.45
C MET A 397 -1.32 -1.18 16.31
N SER A 398 -2.62 -1.31 16.62
CA SER A 398 -3.70 -1.15 15.63
C SER A 398 -3.73 0.25 15.03
N LYS A 399 -3.49 1.29 15.83
CA LYS A 399 -3.36 2.68 15.35
C LYS A 399 -2.17 2.87 14.42
N LYS A 400 -1.01 2.27 14.71
CA LYS A 400 0.18 2.40 13.85
C LYS A 400 -0.07 1.80 12.46
N LEU A 401 -0.75 0.65 12.39
CA LEU A 401 -1.18 0.04 11.13
C LEU A 401 -2.13 0.94 10.33
N SER A 402 -3.10 1.53 11.03
CA SER A 402 -4.13 2.38 10.43
C SER A 402 -3.55 3.73 9.96
N GLY A 403 -2.64 4.31 10.74
CA GLY A 403 -2.03 5.60 10.46
C GLY A 403 -1.05 5.56 9.30
N GLU A 404 -0.24 4.50 9.19
CA GLU A 404 0.71 4.33 8.08
C GLU A 404 0.09 3.67 6.84
N ARG A 405 -1.20 3.28 6.92
CA ARG A 405 -2.00 2.66 5.85
C ARG A 405 -1.30 1.45 5.21
N TRP A 406 -0.72 0.58 6.02
CA TRP A 406 -0.11 -0.67 5.54
C TRP A 406 -1.16 -1.65 5.02
N LEU A 407 -2.31 -1.68 5.68
CA LEU A 407 -3.49 -2.45 5.30
C LEU A 407 -4.62 -1.47 5.01
N THR A 408 -5.27 -1.62 3.86
CA THR A 408 -6.40 -0.78 3.48
C THR A 408 -7.51 -1.60 2.85
N PRO A 409 -8.79 -1.35 3.19
CA PRO A 409 -9.92 -1.94 2.48
C PRO A 409 -9.90 -1.55 1.00
N ALA A 410 -10.00 -2.55 0.11
CA ALA A 410 -9.93 -2.38 -1.34
C ALA A 410 -10.79 -3.45 -2.04
N VAL A 411 -11.94 -3.05 -2.59
CA VAL A 411 -12.90 -3.97 -3.22
C VAL A 411 -12.26 -4.68 -4.41
N GLY A 412 -12.37 -6.02 -4.47
CA GLY A 412 -11.85 -6.83 -5.56
C GLY A 412 -10.36 -7.19 -5.43
N GLN A 413 -9.66 -6.70 -4.40
CA GLN A 413 -8.27 -7.01 -4.14
C GLN A 413 -8.14 -7.98 -2.95
N ASN A 414 -7.26 -8.97 -3.06
CA ASN A 414 -7.02 -9.99 -2.03
C ASN A 414 -5.53 -10.23 -1.88
N TRP A 415 -5.10 -10.80 -0.75
CA TRP A 415 -3.71 -11.14 -0.55
C TRP A 415 -3.52 -12.29 0.42
N VAL A 416 -2.36 -12.95 0.31
CA VAL A 416 -1.89 -13.99 1.23
C VAL A 416 -0.41 -13.76 1.49
N ALA A 417 0.03 -13.98 2.73
CA ALA A 417 1.44 -13.89 3.11
C ALA A 417 1.85 -15.08 3.98
N VAL A 418 3.05 -15.61 3.72
CA VAL A 418 3.65 -16.70 4.49
C VAL A 418 5.12 -16.37 4.72
N GLY A 419 5.60 -16.57 5.93
CA GLY A 419 6.98 -16.25 6.26
C GLY A 419 7.51 -17.04 7.45
N LEU A 420 8.81 -16.94 7.64
CA LEU A 420 9.53 -17.64 8.70
C LEU A 420 10.61 -16.76 9.31
N GLN A 421 10.83 -16.97 10.60
CA GLN A 421 11.96 -16.43 11.34
C GLN A 421 12.93 -17.57 11.63
N PHE A 422 14.21 -17.30 11.45
CA PHE A 422 15.24 -18.33 11.56
C PHE A 422 16.54 -17.77 12.13
N THR A 423 17.36 -18.68 12.63
CA THR A 423 18.77 -18.44 12.96
C THR A 423 19.63 -19.45 12.23
N SER A 424 20.71 -19.00 11.61
CA SER A 424 21.70 -19.84 10.95
C SER A 424 23.07 -19.67 11.62
N PHE A 425 23.69 -20.80 11.96
CA PHE A 425 24.99 -20.89 12.66
C PHE A 425 25.10 -20.02 13.94
N GLU A 426 23.96 -19.66 14.54
CA GLU A 426 23.79 -18.71 15.67
C GLU A 426 24.31 -17.27 15.45
N PHE A 427 25.12 -16.99 14.43
CA PHE A 427 25.61 -15.63 14.15
C PHE A 427 24.70 -14.83 13.21
N LEU A 428 23.91 -15.53 12.38
CA LEU A 428 22.99 -14.92 11.43
C LEU A 428 21.56 -15.18 11.89
N SER A 429 20.80 -14.11 12.09
CA SER A 429 19.35 -14.18 12.33
C SER A 429 18.63 -13.55 11.15
N GLY A 430 17.49 -14.13 10.76
CA GLY A 430 16.79 -13.71 9.56
C GLY A 430 15.28 -13.83 9.70
N ARG A 431 14.60 -12.97 8.94
CA ARG A 431 13.15 -13.03 8.73
C ARG A 431 12.90 -12.92 7.24
N ALA A 432 12.03 -13.76 6.72
CA ALA A 432 11.62 -13.73 5.33
C ALA A 432 10.11 -13.90 5.23
N LEU A 433 9.46 -13.06 4.42
CA LEU A 433 8.03 -13.05 4.17
C LEU A 433 7.78 -13.04 2.66
N ALA A 434 7.10 -14.08 2.16
CA ALA A 434 6.52 -14.08 0.82
C ALA A 434 5.09 -13.52 0.91
N LEU A 435 4.72 -12.67 -0.03
CA LEU A 435 3.42 -12.02 -0.12
C LEU A 435 2.93 -12.06 -1.57
N VAL A 436 1.69 -12.49 -1.76
CA VAL A 436 1.01 -12.47 -3.06
C VAL A 436 -0.26 -11.68 -2.90
N GLU A 437 -0.41 -10.62 -3.68
CA GLU A 437 -1.60 -9.80 -3.80
C GLU A 437 -2.21 -10.03 -5.19
N PHE A 438 -3.50 -10.31 -5.27
CA PHE A 438 -4.20 -10.72 -6.48
C PHE A 438 -5.67 -10.26 -6.49
N GLY A 439 -6.26 -10.12 -7.67
CA GLY A 439 -7.63 -9.63 -7.84
C GLY A 439 -7.70 -8.62 -8.97
N ASN A 440 -7.78 -7.33 -8.63
CA ASN A 440 -7.71 -6.24 -9.60
C ASN A 440 -6.31 -6.11 -10.22
N ASP A 441 -5.27 -6.28 -9.39
CA ASP A 441 -3.85 -6.24 -9.75
C ASP A 441 -3.09 -7.43 -9.14
N LEU A 442 -2.04 -7.91 -9.82
CA LEU A 442 -1.16 -8.98 -9.33
C LEU A 442 0.21 -8.42 -8.92
N ASN A 443 0.54 -8.54 -7.64
CA ASN A 443 1.86 -8.25 -7.08
C ASN A 443 2.40 -9.47 -6.33
N VAL A 444 3.66 -9.84 -6.57
CA VAL A 444 4.33 -10.93 -5.85
C VAL A 444 5.61 -10.39 -5.24
N GLY A 445 5.72 -10.43 -3.92
CA GLY A 445 6.84 -9.86 -3.17
C GLY A 445 7.48 -10.87 -2.22
N VAL A 446 8.80 -10.80 -2.08
CA VAL A 446 9.56 -11.44 -1.01
C VAL A 446 10.34 -10.37 -0.27
N PHE A 447 10.10 -10.27 1.04
CA PHE A 447 10.72 -9.28 1.92
C PHE A 447 11.56 -10.00 2.96
N ALA A 448 12.78 -9.56 3.18
CA ALA A 448 13.64 -10.15 4.20
C ALA A 448 14.41 -9.11 5.01
N LEU A 449 14.65 -9.42 6.27
CA LEU A 449 15.53 -8.68 7.16
C LEU A 449 16.54 -9.66 7.73
N LEU A 450 17.82 -9.48 7.39
CA LEU A 450 18.92 -10.31 7.85
C LEU A 450 19.82 -9.51 8.77
N LYS A 451 20.17 -10.08 9.92
CA LYS A 451 21.05 -9.48 10.93
C LYS A 451 22.16 -10.44 11.31
N ALA A 452 23.39 -10.01 11.14
CA ALA A 452 24.59 -10.66 11.65
C ALA A 452 25.21 -9.81 12.76
N SER A 453 25.69 -10.43 13.83
CA SER A 453 26.33 -9.72 14.96
C SER A 453 27.54 -10.48 15.49
N PHE A 454 28.61 -9.75 15.77
CA PHE A 454 29.91 -10.30 16.17
C PHE A 454 30.46 -9.56 17.39
N PRO A 455 30.79 -10.24 18.51
CA PRO A 455 30.57 -11.67 18.77
C PRO A 455 29.08 -12.02 18.96
N THR A 456 28.70 -13.27 18.70
CA THR A 456 27.31 -13.74 18.59
C THR A 456 26.50 -13.73 19.89
N ARG A 457 27.18 -13.74 21.05
CA ARG A 457 26.59 -13.74 22.40
C ARG A 457 27.28 -12.73 23.30
N ALA A 458 27.44 -11.49 22.83
CA ALA A 458 27.92 -10.42 23.69
C ALA A 458 26.97 -10.27 24.89
N ALA A 459 27.48 -10.44 26.12
CA ALA A 459 26.74 -10.11 27.34
C ALA A 459 26.31 -8.63 27.29
N ALA A 460 25.22 -8.25 27.97
CA ALA A 460 24.84 -6.85 28.08
C ALA A 460 26.03 -6.03 28.62
N GLY A 461 26.57 -5.12 27.81
CA GLY A 461 27.76 -4.31 28.14
C GLY A 461 29.10 -4.86 27.61
N ALA A 462 29.16 -6.11 27.13
CA ALA A 462 30.28 -6.58 26.30
C ALA A 462 30.10 -6.00 24.89
N GLY A 463 31.10 -5.25 24.39
CA GLY A 463 30.97 -4.56 23.11
C GLY A 463 30.70 -5.51 21.95
N VAL A 464 29.65 -5.24 21.16
CA VAL A 464 29.50 -5.80 19.81
C VAL A 464 30.46 -5.04 18.91
N TYR A 465 31.45 -5.74 18.34
CA TYR A 465 32.45 -5.12 17.47
C TYR A 465 31.98 -5.00 16.03
N ALA A 466 30.98 -5.77 15.59
CA ALA A 466 30.41 -5.55 14.27
C ALA A 466 28.95 -6.01 14.24
N GLN A 467 28.10 -5.22 13.61
CA GLN A 467 26.72 -5.57 13.34
C GLN A 467 26.41 -5.21 11.90
N ILE A 468 25.84 -6.14 11.14
CA ILE A 468 25.43 -5.94 9.76
C ILE A 468 23.96 -6.31 9.69
N GLU A 469 23.13 -5.36 9.29
CA GLU A 469 21.69 -5.58 9.13
C GLU A 469 21.25 -5.10 7.75
N VAL A 470 20.69 -6.03 6.97
CA VAL A 470 20.32 -5.82 5.57
C VAL A 470 18.83 -6.06 5.40
N ALA A 471 18.13 -5.04 4.92
CA ALA A 471 16.76 -5.11 4.44
C ALA A 471 16.75 -5.49 2.95
N MET A 472 15.94 -6.47 2.56
CA MET A 472 15.85 -6.98 1.19
C MET A 472 14.40 -7.01 0.71
N ARG A 473 14.19 -6.73 -0.58
CA ARG A 473 12.90 -6.81 -1.27
C ARG A 473 13.11 -7.33 -2.69
N ALA A 474 12.46 -8.43 -3.03
CA ALA A 474 12.21 -8.87 -4.40
C ALA A 474 10.73 -8.63 -4.71
N LEU A 475 10.40 -8.04 -5.85
CA LEU A 475 9.02 -7.67 -6.21
C LEU A 475 8.78 -7.86 -7.71
N TYR A 476 7.69 -8.53 -8.04
CA TYR A 476 7.11 -8.60 -9.37
C TYR A 476 5.76 -7.86 -9.39
N GLN A 477 5.59 -6.95 -10.34
CA GLN A 477 4.36 -6.17 -10.55
C GLN A 477 3.86 -6.35 -11.98
N ARG A 478 2.67 -6.95 -12.14
CA ARG A 478 2.13 -7.29 -13.47
C ARG A 478 1.76 -6.04 -14.30
N VAL A 479 1.13 -5.05 -13.67
CA VAL A 479 0.64 -3.83 -14.36
C VAL A 479 1.77 -3.10 -15.08
N THR A 480 2.93 -2.97 -14.44
CA THR A 480 4.10 -2.27 -15.00
C THR A 480 5.11 -3.20 -15.68
N GLY A 481 4.90 -4.52 -15.62
CA GLY A 481 5.90 -5.51 -16.05
C GLY A 481 7.22 -5.40 -15.30
N LEU A 482 7.23 -4.96 -14.03
CA LEU A 482 8.48 -4.74 -13.28
C LEU A 482 8.87 -6.01 -12.52
N LEU A 483 10.09 -6.49 -12.75
CA LEU A 483 10.81 -7.39 -11.85
C LEU A 483 11.92 -6.61 -11.16
N SER A 484 11.88 -6.54 -9.84
CA SER A 484 12.88 -5.80 -9.06
C SER A 484 13.44 -6.61 -7.90
N PHE A 485 14.72 -6.41 -7.62
CA PHE A 485 15.41 -6.87 -6.42
C PHE A 485 16.17 -5.71 -5.81
N THR A 486 16.08 -5.54 -4.50
CA THR A 486 16.71 -4.45 -3.76
C THR A 486 17.23 -4.96 -2.43
N ALA A 487 18.39 -4.46 -2.02
CA ALA A 487 18.98 -4.72 -0.72
C ALA A 487 19.58 -3.43 -0.17
N GLN A 488 19.39 -3.14 1.11
CA GLN A 488 19.87 -1.90 1.73
C GLN A 488 20.34 -2.16 3.18
N LEU A 489 21.50 -1.61 3.54
CA LEU A 489 21.98 -1.59 4.92
C LEU A 489 21.09 -0.67 5.77
N THR A 490 20.67 -1.15 6.95
CA THR A 490 19.94 -0.32 7.91
C THR A 490 20.90 0.51 8.76
N GLU A 491 20.36 1.48 9.49
CA GLU A 491 21.11 2.34 10.43
C GLU A 491 21.79 1.55 11.56
N ASN A 492 21.42 0.29 11.76
CA ASN A 492 22.00 -0.60 12.76
C ASN A 492 23.32 -1.25 12.29
N SER A 493 23.82 -0.93 11.09
CA SER A 493 25.01 -1.54 10.51
C SER A 493 26.28 -0.73 10.84
N TYR A 494 27.24 -1.34 11.52
CA TYR A 494 28.51 -0.73 11.92
C TYR A 494 29.63 -1.76 12.10
N ILE A 495 30.88 -1.30 12.08
CA ILE A 495 32.09 -2.11 12.35
C ILE A 495 32.96 -1.39 13.38
N LEU A 496 33.65 -2.11 14.26
CA LEU A 496 34.38 -1.67 15.45
C LEU A 496 33.56 -0.94 16.53
N HIS A 497 32.75 0.05 16.16
CA HIS A 497 31.99 0.89 17.09
C HIS A 497 30.76 1.51 16.37
N PRO A 498 29.63 1.77 17.05
CA PRO A 498 28.45 2.43 16.43
C PRO A 498 28.73 3.78 15.76
N SER A 499 29.82 4.47 16.12
CA SER A 499 30.25 5.72 15.45
C SER A 499 30.91 5.50 14.08
N PHE A 500 31.23 4.26 13.71
CA PHE A 500 31.67 3.83 12.39
C PHE A 500 30.48 3.16 11.70
N ALA A 501 29.56 3.99 11.22
CA ALA A 501 28.34 3.55 10.56
C ALA A 501 28.62 3.14 9.11
N LEU A 502 28.02 2.03 8.68
CA LEU A 502 28.01 1.59 7.29
C LEU A 502 26.77 2.08 6.56
N THR A 503 26.89 2.33 5.27
CA THR A 503 25.77 2.67 4.40
C THR A 503 25.93 2.01 3.04
N GLY A 504 24.82 1.77 2.36
CA GLY A 504 24.85 1.08 1.09
C GLY A 504 23.52 0.51 0.68
N GLY A 505 23.23 0.59 -0.62
CA GLY A 505 22.12 -0.10 -1.22
C GLY A 505 22.45 -0.65 -2.60
N LEU A 506 21.72 -1.69 -2.98
CA LEU A 506 21.79 -2.38 -4.25
C LEU A 506 20.37 -2.46 -4.82
N ALA A 507 20.23 -2.27 -6.13
CA ALA A 507 18.99 -2.46 -6.85
C ALA A 507 19.25 -3.09 -8.22
N VAL A 508 18.37 -4.00 -8.62
CA VAL A 508 18.30 -4.64 -9.94
C VAL A 508 16.85 -4.54 -10.39
N TYR A 509 16.57 -3.77 -11.43
CA TYR A 509 15.24 -3.57 -11.99
C TYR A 509 15.28 -4.00 -13.45
N VAL A 510 14.31 -4.79 -13.86
CA VAL A 510 14.14 -5.28 -15.24
C VAL A 510 12.67 -5.12 -15.61
N TRP A 511 12.41 -4.52 -16.77
CA TRP A 511 11.05 -4.32 -17.27
C TRP A 511 10.75 -5.30 -18.41
N SER A 512 9.71 -6.10 -18.19
CA SER A 512 9.06 -6.95 -19.19
C SER A 512 7.81 -6.26 -19.75
N PRO A 513 7.14 -6.84 -20.77
CA PRO A 513 5.85 -6.34 -21.25
C PRO A 513 4.86 -6.11 -20.11
N PRO A 514 4.23 -4.92 -20.02
CA PRO A 514 3.24 -4.61 -19.01
C PRO A 514 1.89 -5.28 -19.32
N GLU A 515 0.94 -5.15 -18.41
CA GLU A 515 -0.44 -5.55 -18.69
C GLU A 515 -1.05 -4.72 -19.83
N PRO A 516 -1.66 -5.36 -20.86
CA PRO A 516 -2.21 -4.66 -22.02
C PRO A 516 -3.18 -3.54 -21.62
N GLY A 517 -2.91 -2.32 -22.07
CA GLY A 517 -3.77 -1.15 -21.87
C GLY A 517 -3.74 -0.53 -20.47
N ARG A 518 -2.91 -1.02 -19.53
CA ARG A 518 -2.81 -0.46 -18.16
C ARG A 518 -1.46 0.15 -17.79
N GLY A 519 -0.37 -0.26 -18.45
CA GLY A 519 0.99 0.23 -18.18
C GLY A 519 1.67 0.85 -19.40
N LEU A 520 2.62 1.75 -19.15
CA LEU A 520 3.52 2.24 -20.20
C LEU A 520 4.54 1.13 -20.52
N ASP A 521 4.63 0.76 -21.79
CA ASP A 521 5.57 -0.25 -22.25
C ASP A 521 7.02 0.24 -22.12
N ARG A 522 7.76 -0.43 -21.23
CA ARG A 522 9.20 -0.23 -20.98
C ARG A 522 10.00 -1.52 -21.20
N SER A 523 9.44 -2.46 -21.96
CA SER A 523 10.04 -3.77 -22.19
C SER A 523 11.49 -3.67 -22.67
N GLY A 524 12.40 -4.39 -22.02
CA GLY A 524 13.82 -4.40 -22.36
C GLY A 524 14.65 -3.32 -21.67
N ASP A 525 14.03 -2.42 -20.89
CA ASP A 525 14.75 -1.53 -19.99
C ASP A 525 15.27 -2.30 -18.77
N PHE A 526 16.38 -1.83 -18.20
CA PHE A 526 16.91 -2.34 -16.94
C PHE A 526 17.79 -1.32 -16.22
N ALA A 527 17.92 -1.47 -14.90
CA ALA A 527 18.86 -0.70 -14.11
C ALA A 527 19.48 -1.60 -13.04
N ILE A 528 20.80 -1.74 -13.05
CA ILE A 528 21.56 -2.40 -12.00
C ILE A 528 22.41 -1.35 -11.32
N THR A 529 22.23 -1.12 -10.03
CA THR A 529 23.01 -0.12 -9.29
C THR A 529 23.41 -0.62 -7.92
N LEU A 530 24.65 -0.37 -7.55
CA LEU A 530 25.22 -0.54 -6.23
C LEU A 530 25.72 0.83 -5.80
N GLY A 531 25.10 1.44 -4.79
CA GLY A 531 25.50 2.76 -4.34
C GLY A 531 25.05 3.92 -5.24
N GLY A 532 24.08 3.73 -6.15
CA GLY A 532 23.53 4.79 -6.99
C GLY A 532 24.31 5.04 -8.29
N TYR A 533 24.08 6.20 -8.90
CA TYR A 533 24.58 6.54 -10.25
C TYR A 533 25.69 7.60 -10.22
N HIS A 534 26.28 7.89 -11.38
CA HIS A 534 27.21 9.02 -11.51
C HIS A 534 26.55 10.35 -11.06
N PRO A 535 27.24 11.26 -10.34
CA PRO A 535 26.64 12.47 -9.78
C PRO A 535 25.95 13.39 -10.79
N THR A 536 26.44 13.42 -12.03
CA THR A 536 25.88 14.24 -13.12
C THR A 536 24.95 13.46 -14.06
N TYR A 537 24.70 12.17 -13.80
CA TYR A 537 23.81 11.38 -14.63
C TYR A 537 22.34 11.76 -14.35
N PRO A 538 21.55 12.13 -15.38
CA PRO A 538 20.13 12.41 -15.22
C PRO A 538 19.38 11.08 -15.03
N VAL A 539 19.20 10.67 -13.77
CA VAL A 539 18.52 9.40 -13.42
C VAL A 539 17.02 9.50 -13.79
N PRO A 540 16.51 8.63 -14.69
CA PRO A 540 15.08 8.56 -15.02
C PRO A 540 14.20 8.31 -13.78
N ASP A 541 12.96 8.81 -13.80
CA ASP A 541 12.06 8.73 -12.65
C ASP A 541 11.69 7.28 -12.25
N HIS A 542 11.63 6.37 -13.22
CA HIS A 542 11.33 4.95 -12.96
C HIS A 542 12.55 4.16 -12.45
N TYR A 543 13.75 4.73 -12.47
CA TYR A 543 14.95 4.05 -12.00
C TYR A 543 15.09 4.09 -10.46
N PRO A 544 15.61 3.01 -9.85
CA PRO A 544 15.74 2.92 -8.40
C PRO A 544 16.77 3.89 -7.84
N ARG A 545 16.46 4.56 -6.72
CA ARG A 545 17.42 5.39 -5.99
C ARG A 545 17.86 4.67 -4.73
N VAL A 546 19.14 4.32 -4.65
CA VAL A 546 19.74 3.63 -3.50
C VAL A 546 20.85 4.49 -2.85
N PRO A 547 21.05 4.39 -1.52
CA PRO A 547 22.11 5.13 -0.85
C PRO A 547 23.50 4.67 -1.31
N ARG A 548 24.48 5.59 -1.30
CA ARG A 548 25.90 5.31 -1.64
C ARG A 548 26.40 4.13 -0.81
N LEU A 549 27.19 3.23 -1.43
CA LEU A 549 28.00 2.29 -0.66
C LEU A 549 29.04 3.10 0.10
N GLY A 550 29.28 2.81 1.37
CA GLY A 550 30.26 3.58 2.10
C GLY A 550 30.31 3.32 3.59
N ALA A 551 31.20 4.06 4.23
CA ALA A 551 31.37 4.08 5.67
C ALA A 551 31.56 5.52 6.13
N ARG A 552 31.05 5.84 7.32
CA ARG A 552 31.28 7.11 8.00
C ARG A 552 31.74 6.81 9.42
N TRP A 553 32.91 7.30 9.77
CA TRP A 553 33.49 7.14 11.09
C TRP A 553 33.74 8.49 11.75
N SER A 554 33.08 8.72 12.88
CA SER A 554 33.42 9.81 13.79
C SER A 554 34.47 9.28 14.77
N VAL A 555 35.75 9.48 14.44
CA VAL A 555 36.91 8.99 15.20
C VAL A 555 36.98 9.68 16.56
N SER A 556 36.70 10.98 16.58
CA SER A 556 36.58 11.81 17.78
C SER A 556 35.61 12.96 17.53
N HIS A 557 35.41 13.85 18.52
CA HIS A 557 34.67 15.10 18.32
C HIS A 557 35.34 16.05 17.32
N ALA A 558 36.62 15.83 16.99
CA ALA A 558 37.39 16.66 16.07
C ALA A 558 37.66 16.00 14.72
N VAL A 559 37.72 14.67 14.62
CA VAL A 559 38.10 13.95 13.39
C VAL A 559 36.93 13.12 12.86
N SER A 560 36.61 13.32 11.59
CA SER A 560 35.64 12.50 10.85
C SER A 560 36.23 11.97 9.54
N ILE A 561 35.94 10.72 9.23
CA ILE A 561 36.33 10.02 8.02
C ILE A 561 35.05 9.55 7.31
N SER A 562 34.96 9.76 6.01
CA SER A 562 33.88 9.21 5.19
C SER A 562 34.44 8.66 3.88
N ALA A 563 34.03 7.46 3.50
CA ALA A 563 34.33 6.86 2.20
C ALA A 563 33.02 6.45 1.53
N THR A 564 32.91 6.71 0.23
CA THR A 564 31.72 6.38 -0.57
C THR A 564 32.13 5.78 -1.90
N ALA A 565 31.32 4.87 -2.43
CA ALA A 565 31.50 4.29 -3.75
C ALA A 565 30.14 4.04 -4.43
N TYR A 566 30.17 3.91 -5.74
CA TYR A 566 29.02 3.53 -6.54
C TYR A 566 29.41 2.81 -7.83
N LEU A 567 28.48 2.02 -8.35
CA LEU A 567 28.53 1.31 -9.62
C LEU A 567 27.10 1.28 -10.18
N ALA A 568 26.90 1.63 -11.45
CA ALA A 568 25.61 1.49 -12.11
C ALA A 568 25.78 1.02 -13.56
N VAL A 569 24.87 0.15 -14.00
CA VAL A 569 24.77 -0.38 -15.35
C VAL A 569 23.34 -0.15 -15.84
N THR A 570 23.24 0.43 -17.03
CA THR A 570 21.99 0.76 -17.74
C THR A 570 22.14 0.34 -19.20
N PRO A 571 21.05 0.26 -20.00
CA PRO A 571 21.13 -0.03 -21.43
C PRO A 571 22.08 0.90 -22.22
N GLY A 572 22.30 2.13 -21.74
CA GLY A 572 23.13 3.13 -22.43
C GLY A 572 24.51 3.38 -21.82
N SER A 573 24.77 2.95 -20.57
CA SER A 573 26.04 3.28 -19.89
C SER A 573 26.41 2.37 -18.72
N LEU A 574 27.72 2.34 -18.43
CA LEU A 574 28.35 1.87 -17.20
C LEU A 574 28.92 3.08 -16.46
N MET A 575 28.69 3.15 -15.16
CA MET A 575 29.14 4.23 -14.29
C MET A 575 29.80 3.62 -13.08
N LEU A 576 30.91 4.19 -12.62
CA LEU A 576 31.53 3.80 -11.36
C LEU A 576 32.20 4.98 -10.72
N GLY A 577 32.35 4.99 -9.41
CA GLY A 577 33.09 6.04 -8.74
C GLY A 577 33.34 5.71 -7.28
N ALA A 578 34.33 6.38 -6.71
CA ALA A 578 34.70 6.25 -5.32
C ALA A 578 35.22 7.60 -4.81
N GLY A 579 35.04 7.86 -3.53
CA GLY A 579 35.55 9.06 -2.89
C GLY A 579 35.82 8.83 -1.41
N ALA A 580 36.82 9.53 -0.91
CA ALA A 580 37.19 9.56 0.49
C ALA A 580 37.33 11.01 0.94
N ARG A 581 36.86 11.31 2.14
CA ARG A 581 37.02 12.60 2.80
C ARG A 581 37.43 12.38 4.24
N VAL A 582 38.47 13.07 4.66
CA VAL A 582 38.91 13.18 6.06
C VAL A 582 38.79 14.64 6.45
N THR A 583 38.11 14.93 7.56
CA THR A 583 37.95 16.30 8.07
C THR A 583 38.37 16.34 9.53
N TYR A 584 39.26 17.27 9.86
CA TYR A 584 39.62 17.67 11.21
C TYR A 584 38.99 19.04 11.50
N GLN A 585 38.38 19.20 12.66
CA GLN A 585 37.82 20.46 13.13
C GLN A 585 37.93 20.56 14.65
N LEU A 586 38.72 21.52 15.14
CA LEU A 586 38.85 21.80 16.57
C LEU A 586 39.11 23.29 16.80
N GLY A 587 38.24 23.93 17.60
CA GLY A 587 38.30 25.38 17.81
C GLY A 587 38.19 26.15 16.50
N GLY A 588 39.08 27.12 16.27
CA GLY A 588 39.16 27.91 15.04
C GLY A 588 39.92 27.23 13.89
N VAL A 589 40.32 25.96 14.02
CA VAL A 589 41.11 25.24 13.00
C VAL A 589 40.28 24.15 12.34
N GLN A 590 40.30 24.12 11.01
CA GLN A 590 39.70 23.10 10.17
C GLN A 590 40.70 22.62 9.12
N ALA A 591 40.89 21.32 8.96
CA ALA A 591 41.70 20.75 7.88
C ALA A 591 40.92 19.65 7.16
N TRP A 592 41.14 19.50 5.85
CA TRP A 592 40.46 18.48 5.06
C TRP A 592 41.37 17.85 4.02
N PHE A 593 41.13 16.57 3.79
CA PHE A 593 41.62 15.81 2.65
C PHE A 593 40.42 15.25 1.91
N GLN A 594 40.38 15.40 0.59
CA GLN A 594 39.36 14.81 -0.26
C GLN A 594 40.03 14.18 -1.48
N ALA A 595 39.73 12.92 -1.75
CA ALA A 595 40.05 12.24 -2.99
C ALA A 595 38.76 11.71 -3.60
N ALA A 596 38.59 11.85 -4.91
CA ALA A 596 37.44 11.34 -5.64
C ALA A 596 37.86 10.83 -7.02
N PHE A 597 37.16 9.80 -7.47
CA PHE A 597 37.24 9.23 -8.80
C PHE A 597 35.80 9.03 -9.29
N ASP A 598 35.48 9.60 -10.46
CA ASP A 598 34.20 9.39 -11.13
C ASP A 598 34.47 8.91 -12.56
N GLY A 599 33.90 7.76 -12.91
CA GLY A 599 34.02 7.11 -14.22
C GLY A 599 32.67 6.96 -14.90
N TYR A 600 32.64 7.27 -16.19
CA TYR A 600 31.44 7.23 -17.02
C TYR A 600 31.77 6.66 -18.39
N LEU A 601 31.25 5.46 -18.68
CA LEU A 601 31.40 4.74 -19.94
C LEU A 601 30.04 4.67 -20.63
N GLN A 602 29.96 5.15 -21.86
CA GLN A 602 28.76 5.05 -22.70
C GLN A 602 28.93 3.93 -23.72
N TRP A 603 27.88 3.13 -23.92
CA TRP A 603 27.82 2.09 -24.93
C TRP A 603 27.58 2.68 -26.33
N THR A 604 28.37 3.67 -26.72
CA THR A 604 28.42 4.20 -28.08
C THR A 604 29.37 3.36 -28.93
N ASN A 605 29.34 3.54 -30.25
CA ASN A 605 30.34 2.96 -31.13
C ASN A 605 31.12 4.09 -31.84
N PRO A 606 32.42 4.29 -31.55
CA PRO A 606 33.20 3.59 -30.53
C PRO A 606 32.74 3.89 -29.09
N PRO A 607 33.06 3.03 -28.11
CA PRO A 607 32.70 3.25 -26.70
C PRO A 607 33.42 4.48 -26.17
N ARG A 608 32.65 5.47 -25.71
CA ARG A 608 33.20 6.70 -25.12
C ARG A 608 33.30 6.51 -23.62
N TYR A 609 34.47 6.75 -23.05
CA TYR A 609 34.64 6.81 -21.60
C TYR A 609 35.31 8.10 -21.17
N THR A 610 34.91 8.60 -20.00
CA THR A 610 35.56 9.69 -19.28
C THR A 610 35.84 9.28 -17.84
N PHE A 611 37.01 9.66 -17.33
CA PHE A 611 37.36 9.49 -15.93
C PHE A 611 37.82 10.83 -15.34
N ASP A 612 37.25 11.20 -14.21
CA ASP A 612 37.61 12.38 -13.43
C ASP A 612 38.26 11.94 -12.13
N VAL A 613 39.51 12.34 -11.89
CA VAL A 613 40.22 12.15 -10.62
C VAL A 613 40.42 13.52 -9.98
N LYS A 614 40.02 13.67 -8.72
CA LYS A 614 40.14 14.92 -7.97
C LYS A 614 40.80 14.66 -6.64
N VAL A 615 41.84 15.40 -6.32
CA VAL A 615 42.50 15.39 -5.00
C VAL A 615 42.58 16.81 -4.48
N ARG A 616 42.15 17.04 -3.24
CA ARG A 616 42.22 18.33 -2.55
C ARG A 616 42.71 18.15 -1.12
N VAL A 617 43.62 19.01 -0.73
CA VAL A 617 44.14 19.13 0.64
C VAL A 617 44.01 20.59 1.02
N GLY A 618 43.42 20.89 2.17
CA GLY A 618 43.29 22.25 2.63
C GLY A 618 43.27 22.41 4.14
N VAL A 619 43.59 23.62 4.58
CA VAL A 619 43.54 24.04 5.97
C VAL A 619 42.96 25.45 6.05
N ARG A 620 42.08 25.65 7.03
CA ARG A 620 41.54 26.93 7.43
C ARG A 620 41.83 27.13 8.92
N ALA A 621 42.37 28.29 9.27
CA ALA A 621 42.63 28.65 10.65
C ALA A 621 42.15 30.08 10.93
N GLU A 622 41.39 30.25 12.00
CA GLU A 622 41.02 31.55 12.55
C GLU A 622 42.09 31.96 13.56
N VAL A 623 42.85 32.99 13.23
CA VAL A 623 43.92 33.54 14.06
C VAL A 623 43.44 34.88 14.61
N GLY A 624 43.31 34.97 15.93
CA GLY A 624 43.07 36.25 16.61
C GLY A 624 44.37 37.01 16.80
N VAL A 625 44.43 38.27 16.33
CA VAL A 625 45.52 39.20 16.61
C VAL A 625 44.91 40.48 17.19
N GLY A 626 44.81 40.58 18.52
CA GLY A 626 44.13 41.70 19.19
C GLY A 626 42.61 41.72 18.88
N PRO A 627 42.00 42.87 18.50
CA PRO A 627 40.58 42.93 18.12
C PRO A 627 40.30 42.39 16.70
N LEU A 628 41.33 42.01 15.93
CA LEU A 628 41.17 41.47 14.58
C LEU A 628 41.12 39.94 14.59
N HIS A 629 40.07 39.39 13.98
CA HIS A 629 39.96 37.97 13.65
C HIS A 629 40.36 37.78 12.17
N LEU A 630 41.52 37.16 11.92
CA LEU A 630 41.98 36.85 10.56
C LEU A 630 41.71 35.38 10.24
N SER A 631 40.99 35.10 9.15
CA SER A 631 40.81 33.72 8.65
C SER A 631 41.84 33.43 7.55
N VAL A 632 42.81 32.58 7.84
CA VAL A 632 43.78 32.06 6.86
C VAL A 632 43.20 30.82 6.20
N ASN A 633 43.20 30.76 4.87
CA ASN A 633 42.74 29.61 4.09
C ASN A 633 43.79 29.24 3.02
N ALA A 634 44.26 28.00 3.05
CA ALA A 634 45.17 27.46 2.04
C ALA A 634 44.62 26.13 1.52
N GLU A 635 44.49 26.00 0.19
CA GLU A 635 44.08 24.77 -0.49
C GLU A 635 45.03 24.48 -1.66
N VAL A 636 45.46 23.21 -1.74
CA VAL A 636 46.19 22.64 -2.87
C VAL A 636 45.38 21.47 -3.42
N GLY A 637 45.20 21.42 -4.73
CA GLY A 637 44.48 20.34 -5.39
C GLY A 637 44.92 20.08 -6.81
N ALA A 638 44.60 18.88 -7.28
CA ALA A 638 44.81 18.45 -8.65
C ALA A 638 43.52 17.80 -9.18
N ASP A 639 43.12 18.20 -10.38
CA ASP A 639 41.99 17.64 -11.12
C ASP A 639 42.54 17.02 -12.42
N CYS A 640 42.27 15.75 -12.68
CA CYS A 640 42.65 15.06 -13.90
C CYS A 640 41.39 14.58 -14.62
N HIS A 641 41.22 15.01 -15.87
CA HIS A 641 40.14 14.57 -16.75
C HIS A 641 40.72 13.73 -17.88
N VAL A 642 40.33 12.47 -17.97
CA VAL A 642 40.81 11.48 -18.94
C VAL A 642 39.66 11.06 -19.85
N TRP A 643 39.92 10.90 -21.15
CA TRP A 643 38.97 10.36 -22.12
C TRP A 643 39.59 9.26 -22.98
N GLY A 644 38.70 8.48 -23.61
CA GLY A 644 39.04 7.30 -24.41
C GLY A 644 38.72 7.38 -25.90
N ASP A 645 39.46 6.55 -26.65
CA ASP A 645 39.36 6.30 -28.10
C ASP A 645 39.31 7.57 -28.99
N PRO A 646 40.46 8.25 -29.21
CA PRO A 646 41.80 7.90 -28.73
C PRO A 646 42.05 8.38 -27.29
N PHE A 647 42.95 7.68 -26.56
CA PHE A 647 43.27 8.01 -25.17
C PHE A 647 43.96 9.37 -25.04
N GLY A 648 43.45 10.22 -24.14
CA GLY A 648 44.04 11.52 -23.82
C GLY A 648 43.44 12.12 -22.55
N GLY A 649 43.93 13.30 -22.16
CA GLY A 649 43.46 13.96 -20.94
C GLY A 649 44.04 15.33 -20.67
N THR A 650 43.57 15.95 -19.60
CA THR A 650 44.12 17.20 -19.03
C THR A 650 44.30 17.06 -17.53
N ALA A 651 45.46 17.48 -17.02
CA ALA A 651 45.75 17.56 -15.60
C ALA A 651 45.88 19.03 -15.18
N ARG A 652 44.97 19.51 -14.33
CA ARG A 652 44.99 20.86 -13.76
C ARG A 652 45.50 20.79 -12.32
N VAL A 653 46.52 21.56 -12.01
CA VAL A 653 47.03 21.73 -10.63
C VAL A 653 46.70 23.14 -10.16
N LYS A 654 46.16 23.26 -8.95
CA LYS A 654 45.83 24.54 -8.30
C LYS A 654 46.47 24.57 -6.90
N ALA A 655 47.27 25.59 -6.63
CA ALA A 655 47.88 25.86 -5.33
C ALA A 655 47.72 27.35 -5.00
N GLY A 656 46.78 27.68 -4.11
CA GLY A 656 46.45 29.08 -3.79
C GLY A 656 46.00 29.88 -5.03
N PRO A 657 46.61 31.05 -5.33
CA PRO A 657 46.27 31.86 -6.49
C PRO A 657 46.84 31.31 -7.81
N VAL A 658 47.74 30.32 -7.76
CA VAL A 658 48.42 29.77 -8.94
C VAL A 658 47.69 28.54 -9.45
N SER A 659 47.42 28.49 -10.76
CA SER A 659 46.88 27.30 -11.42
C SER A 659 47.45 27.11 -12.82
N PHE A 660 47.79 25.88 -13.21
CA PHE A 660 48.21 25.53 -14.57
C PHE A 660 47.55 24.22 -15.02
N THR A 661 47.42 24.03 -16.34
CA THR A 661 46.78 22.84 -16.96
C THR A 661 47.74 22.22 -17.97
N VAL A 662 47.99 20.91 -17.85
CA VAL A 662 48.88 20.13 -18.73
C VAL A 662 48.04 19.14 -19.53
N PRO A 663 47.93 19.29 -20.86
CA PRO A 663 47.32 18.27 -21.72
C PRO A 663 48.27 17.09 -21.92
N PHE A 664 47.73 15.88 -22.10
CA PHE A 664 48.49 14.67 -22.45
C PHE A 664 47.68 13.74 -23.37
N GLY A 665 48.39 12.88 -24.11
CA GLY A 665 47.77 11.94 -25.05
C GLY A 665 47.12 12.63 -26.26
N SER A 666 46.13 11.97 -26.86
CA SER A 666 45.46 12.44 -28.08
C SER A 666 44.37 13.45 -27.78
N PRO A 667 44.08 14.40 -28.69
CA PRO A 667 42.90 15.24 -28.60
C PRO A 667 41.63 14.40 -28.50
N ALA A 668 40.61 14.91 -27.82
CA ALA A 668 39.31 14.25 -27.75
C ALA A 668 38.77 13.94 -29.16
N ALA A 669 38.25 12.72 -29.35
CA ALA A 669 37.71 12.30 -30.64
C ALA A 669 36.63 13.26 -31.13
N ASP A 670 36.68 13.57 -32.43
CA ASP A 670 35.66 14.38 -33.08
C ASP A 670 34.28 13.70 -32.89
N PRO A 671 33.33 14.31 -32.17
CA PRO A 671 31.97 13.80 -32.05
C PRO A 671 31.28 13.69 -33.42
N HIS A 672 31.83 14.30 -34.47
CA HIS A 672 31.30 14.29 -35.82
C HIS A 672 31.66 13.06 -36.67
N LYS A 673 32.65 12.23 -36.31
CA LYS A 673 33.06 11.05 -37.10
C LYS A 673 32.01 9.91 -37.08
N PRO A 674 31.54 9.40 -38.24
CA PRO A 674 30.61 8.28 -38.32
C PRO A 674 31.33 6.91 -38.25
N THR A 675 30.64 5.91 -37.72
CA THR A 675 31.20 4.57 -37.51
C THR A 675 30.84 3.60 -38.65
N PRO A 676 31.75 2.71 -39.11
CA PRO A 676 31.44 1.74 -40.17
C PRO A 676 30.40 0.68 -39.79
N TRP A 677 29.61 0.19 -40.76
CA TRP A 677 28.58 -0.84 -40.52
C TRP A 677 29.12 -2.14 -39.93
N ALA A 678 30.30 -2.61 -40.38
CA ALA A 678 30.90 -3.84 -39.89
C ALA A 678 31.18 -3.81 -38.37
N GLU A 679 31.49 -2.64 -37.81
CA GLU A 679 31.68 -2.46 -36.38
C GLU A 679 30.35 -2.46 -35.63
N VAL A 680 29.31 -1.83 -36.19
CA VAL A 680 27.95 -1.87 -35.63
C VAL A 680 27.40 -3.29 -35.62
N GLN A 681 27.53 -4.02 -36.74
CA GLN A 681 27.00 -5.39 -36.88
C GLN A 681 27.64 -6.37 -35.89
N ARG A 682 28.93 -6.24 -35.58
CA ARG A 682 29.62 -7.11 -34.60
C ARG A 682 29.08 -6.98 -33.17
N GLN A 683 28.41 -5.88 -32.86
CA GLN A 683 27.86 -5.60 -31.52
C GLN A 683 26.37 -5.95 -31.40
N LEU A 684 25.68 -6.22 -32.51
CA LEU A 684 24.27 -6.58 -32.50
C LEU A 684 24.09 -8.05 -32.12
N PRO A 685 23.11 -8.40 -31.25
CA PRO A 685 22.67 -9.79 -31.10
C PRO A 685 22.15 -10.35 -32.43
N PRO A 686 21.86 -11.67 -32.50
CA PRO A 686 21.28 -12.27 -33.70
C PRO A 686 20.13 -11.42 -34.25
N PRO A 687 20.07 -11.19 -35.59
CA PRO A 687 19.20 -10.17 -36.16
C PRO A 687 17.72 -10.47 -35.97
N VAL A 688 17.35 -11.75 -35.87
CA VAL A 688 15.99 -12.22 -35.62
C VAL A 688 16.02 -13.41 -34.66
N ALA A 689 15.07 -13.46 -33.72
CA ALA A 689 14.80 -14.59 -32.85
C ALA A 689 13.34 -15.04 -33.03
N VAL A 690 13.09 -16.34 -32.90
CA VAL A 690 11.74 -16.91 -32.85
C VAL A 690 11.55 -17.51 -31.47
N THR A 691 10.43 -17.24 -30.81
CA THR A 691 10.15 -17.71 -29.44
C THR A 691 8.73 -18.28 -29.37
N PRO A 692 8.53 -19.50 -28.82
CA PRO A 692 7.20 -20.03 -28.63
C PRO A 692 6.56 -19.35 -27.39
N MET A 693 5.32 -18.90 -27.54
CA MET A 693 4.56 -18.23 -26.49
C MET A 693 3.52 -19.14 -25.84
N ALA A 694 2.91 -20.02 -26.62
CA ALA A 694 1.91 -20.97 -26.16
C ALA A 694 1.96 -22.26 -26.99
N GLY A 695 1.44 -23.35 -26.42
CA GLY A 695 1.37 -24.64 -27.11
C GLY A 695 2.69 -25.40 -27.16
N LEU A 696 3.65 -25.14 -26.26
CA LEU A 696 4.87 -25.96 -26.15
C LEU A 696 4.59 -27.24 -25.35
N LEU A 697 5.00 -28.41 -25.87
CA LEU A 697 4.86 -29.70 -25.21
C LEU A 697 6.19 -30.11 -24.56
N THR A 698 6.13 -30.77 -23.40
CA THR A 698 7.32 -31.33 -22.71
C THR A 698 7.91 -32.51 -23.48
N ASP A 699 9.24 -32.52 -23.65
CA ASP A 699 9.97 -33.63 -24.27
C ASP A 699 10.44 -34.62 -23.19
N PRO A 700 10.01 -35.90 -23.19
CA PRO A 700 10.38 -36.87 -22.16
C PRO A 700 11.80 -37.47 -22.32
N SER A 701 12.60 -37.05 -23.30
CA SER A 701 13.93 -37.62 -23.56
C SER A 701 15.08 -36.82 -22.92
N THR A 702 16.13 -37.52 -22.46
CA THR A 702 17.36 -36.95 -21.85
C THR A 702 18.47 -36.66 -22.87
N GLU A 703 18.20 -36.75 -24.17
CA GLU A 703 19.18 -36.40 -25.20
C GLU A 703 19.16 -34.88 -25.47
N ALA A 704 20.36 -34.32 -25.69
CA ALA A 704 20.54 -32.88 -25.87
C ALA A 704 19.68 -32.36 -27.04
N PRO A 705 19.07 -31.17 -26.92
CA PRO A 705 18.06 -30.73 -27.89
C PRO A 705 18.72 -30.38 -29.23
N GLU A 706 18.32 -31.09 -30.29
CA GLU A 706 18.22 -30.43 -31.59
C GLU A 706 17.26 -29.23 -31.44
N LYS A 707 17.50 -28.12 -32.17
CA LYS A 707 16.67 -26.89 -32.15
C LYS A 707 15.28 -27.11 -32.79
N LYS A 708 14.48 -28.03 -32.27
CA LYS A 708 13.12 -28.34 -32.75
C LYS A 708 12.14 -28.17 -31.60
N TRP A 709 11.07 -27.40 -31.82
CA TRP A 709 9.98 -27.31 -30.85
C TRP A 709 8.98 -28.44 -31.07
N ARG A 710 8.64 -29.14 -30.00
CA ARG A 710 7.47 -29.98 -29.98
C ARG A 710 6.29 -29.14 -29.51
N VAL A 711 5.29 -29.01 -30.35
CA VAL A 711 4.17 -28.09 -30.12
C VAL A 711 2.84 -28.81 -30.22
N ALA A 712 1.85 -28.36 -29.47
CA ALA A 712 0.48 -28.80 -29.57
C ALA A 712 -0.06 -28.46 -30.97
N PRO A 713 -0.88 -29.35 -31.57
CA PRO A 713 -1.51 -29.07 -32.86
C PRO A 713 -2.54 -27.93 -32.76
N ASP A 714 -3.01 -27.63 -31.55
CA ASP A 714 -3.93 -26.55 -31.22
C ASP A 714 -3.27 -25.50 -30.31
N GLY A 715 -3.57 -24.22 -30.58
CA GLY A 715 -3.16 -23.11 -29.70
C GLY A 715 -1.66 -22.78 -29.72
N LEU A 716 -0.92 -23.21 -30.74
CA LEU A 716 0.45 -22.74 -30.97
C LEU A 716 0.43 -21.23 -31.21
N CYS A 717 1.17 -20.51 -30.39
CA CYS A 717 1.47 -19.10 -30.58
C CYS A 717 2.98 -18.93 -30.51
N PHE A 718 3.56 -18.18 -31.44
CA PHE A 718 4.99 -17.83 -31.40
C PHE A 718 5.21 -16.41 -31.88
N THR A 719 6.30 -15.80 -31.43
CA THR A 719 6.71 -14.45 -31.87
C THR A 719 8.01 -14.51 -32.65
N THR A 720 8.13 -13.70 -33.69
CA THR A 720 9.40 -13.35 -34.31
C THR A 720 9.82 -11.96 -33.87
N ASN A 721 11.02 -11.79 -33.32
CA ASN A 721 11.52 -10.50 -32.84
C ASN A 721 12.83 -10.16 -33.54
N ALA A 722 12.95 -8.91 -34.02
CA ALA A 722 14.13 -8.39 -34.68
C ALA A 722 14.86 -7.40 -33.76
N THR A 723 16.19 -7.43 -33.84
CA THR A 723 17.08 -6.53 -33.08
C THR A 723 17.03 -5.08 -33.59
N ALA A 724 16.68 -4.91 -34.87
CA ALA A 724 16.52 -3.61 -35.51
C ALA A 724 15.02 -3.27 -35.65
N PRO A 725 14.63 -2.00 -35.46
CA PRO A 725 13.27 -1.58 -35.75
C PRO A 725 12.99 -1.74 -37.25
N ALA A 726 11.87 -2.39 -37.56
CA ALA A 726 11.39 -2.63 -38.92
C ALA A 726 10.57 -1.43 -39.42
N THR A 727 10.81 -1.02 -40.65
CA THR A 727 9.95 -0.08 -41.38
C THR A 727 8.78 -0.79 -42.06
N GLU A 728 8.90 -2.09 -42.34
CA GLU A 728 7.85 -2.90 -42.94
C GLU A 728 7.84 -4.33 -42.37
N LEU A 729 6.65 -4.80 -41.99
CA LEU A 729 6.37 -6.19 -41.62
C LEU A 729 5.59 -6.86 -42.75
N ALA A 730 6.08 -8.00 -43.23
CA ALA A 730 5.47 -8.74 -44.32
C ALA A 730 5.46 -10.26 -44.08
N VAL A 731 4.44 -10.93 -44.61
CA VAL A 731 4.31 -12.39 -44.60
C VAL A 731 4.30 -12.89 -46.04
N ALA A 732 5.11 -13.91 -46.32
CA ALA A 732 5.14 -14.56 -47.62
C ALA A 732 4.07 -15.65 -47.72
N GLY A 733 3.36 -15.69 -48.85
CA GLY A 733 2.48 -16.78 -49.25
C GLY A 733 2.88 -17.34 -50.62
N PRO A 734 2.18 -18.39 -51.10
CA PRO A 734 2.45 -19.04 -52.38
C PRO A 734 2.34 -18.10 -53.60
N SER A 735 1.45 -17.11 -53.53
CA SER A 735 1.14 -16.16 -54.61
C SER A 735 1.93 -14.84 -54.54
N GLY A 736 2.76 -14.65 -53.51
CA GLY A 736 3.51 -13.42 -53.29
C GLY A 736 3.56 -13.01 -51.82
N GLU A 737 4.02 -11.79 -51.57
CA GLU A 737 4.18 -11.25 -50.21
C GLU A 737 3.07 -10.27 -49.88
N THR A 738 2.55 -10.35 -48.66
CA THR A 738 1.55 -9.42 -48.13
C THR A 738 2.18 -8.55 -47.05
N THR A 739 2.14 -7.24 -47.23
CA THR A 739 2.56 -6.28 -46.20
C THR A 739 1.47 -6.17 -45.13
N LEU A 740 1.81 -6.46 -43.87
CA LEU A 740 0.91 -6.36 -42.72
C LEU A 740 0.88 -4.95 -42.13
N ARG A 741 2.06 -4.34 -41.94
CA ARG A 741 2.17 -3.01 -41.34
C ARG A 741 3.42 -2.29 -41.83
N ARG A 742 3.31 -0.97 -41.98
CA ARG A 742 4.43 -0.06 -42.22
C ARG A 742 4.59 0.89 -41.03
N ALA A 743 5.83 1.14 -40.64
CA ALA A 743 6.15 2.15 -39.64
C ALA A 743 5.89 3.56 -40.21
N ARG A 744 5.59 4.52 -39.33
CA ARG A 744 5.44 5.92 -39.71
C ARG A 744 6.78 6.57 -40.06
N GLU A 745 7.84 6.14 -39.37
CA GLU A 745 9.19 6.65 -39.55
C GLU A 745 10.10 5.60 -40.18
N LYS A 746 11.10 6.08 -40.91
CA LYS A 746 12.18 5.25 -41.44
C LYS A 746 13.21 4.97 -40.34
N THR A 747 13.87 3.82 -40.43
CA THR A 747 14.91 3.41 -39.49
C THR A 747 16.14 4.31 -39.59
N ARG A 748 16.88 4.44 -38.48
CA ARG A 748 18.11 5.23 -38.36
C ARG A 748 19.19 4.35 -37.75
N ILE A 749 20.44 4.62 -38.08
CA ILE A 749 21.59 4.01 -37.38
C ILE A 749 22.45 5.16 -36.86
N ARG A 750 22.27 5.47 -35.57
CA ARG A 750 22.86 6.63 -34.90
C ARG A 750 24.39 6.62 -34.95
N PRO A 751 25.11 5.50 -34.68
CA PRO A 751 26.57 5.48 -34.80
C PRO A 751 27.07 5.77 -36.23
N MET A 752 26.32 5.35 -37.25
CA MET A 752 26.66 5.60 -38.65
C MET A 752 26.23 6.99 -39.14
N LYS A 753 25.44 7.72 -38.33
CA LYS A 753 24.78 8.97 -38.70
C LYS A 753 23.92 8.86 -39.96
N ARG A 754 23.31 7.69 -40.14
CA ARG A 754 22.41 7.41 -41.26
C ARG A 754 20.96 7.51 -40.80
N THR A 755 20.15 8.19 -41.60
CA THR A 755 18.70 8.33 -41.42
C THR A 755 17.99 7.91 -42.69
N GLY A 756 16.70 7.58 -42.61
CA GLY A 756 15.90 7.29 -43.81
C GLY A 756 16.14 5.88 -44.37
N LEU A 757 16.56 4.93 -43.53
CA LEU A 757 16.87 3.57 -43.95
C LEU A 757 15.61 2.70 -43.96
N ASP A 758 15.58 1.76 -44.90
CA ASP A 758 14.57 0.70 -44.97
C ASP A 758 15.04 -0.54 -44.20
N SER A 759 14.15 -1.08 -43.37
CA SER A 759 14.38 -2.26 -42.54
C SER A 759 13.16 -3.18 -42.66
N ARG A 760 13.31 -4.32 -43.32
CA ARG A 760 12.17 -5.19 -43.66
C ARG A 760 12.24 -6.50 -42.89
N HIS A 761 11.20 -6.80 -42.13
CA HIS A 761 11.04 -8.07 -41.43
C HIS A 761 10.01 -8.92 -42.18
N LYS A 762 10.51 -10.00 -42.78
CA LYS A 762 9.72 -10.93 -43.59
C LYS A 762 9.62 -12.30 -42.89
N LEU A 763 8.40 -12.79 -42.73
CA LEU A 763 8.12 -14.15 -42.26
C LEU A 763 7.75 -15.06 -43.45
N THR A 764 8.40 -16.22 -43.53
CA THR A 764 8.01 -17.30 -44.45
C THR A 764 7.88 -18.59 -43.63
N VAL A 765 6.73 -19.26 -43.73
CA VAL A 765 6.51 -20.57 -43.09
C VAL A 765 6.47 -21.64 -44.17
N HIS A 766 7.25 -22.70 -43.97
CA HIS A 766 7.29 -23.85 -44.87
C HIS A 766 6.69 -25.08 -44.19
N HIS A 767 5.82 -25.80 -44.91
CA HIS A 767 5.35 -27.13 -44.55
C HIS A 767 5.75 -28.09 -45.67
N ASN A 768 6.52 -29.13 -45.35
CA ASN A 768 7.09 -30.06 -46.33
C ASN A 768 7.75 -29.34 -47.53
N GLN A 769 8.59 -28.35 -47.23
CA GLN A 769 9.30 -27.48 -48.20
C GLN A 769 8.42 -26.53 -49.03
N GLN A 770 7.09 -26.61 -48.96
CA GLN A 770 6.19 -25.67 -49.62
C GLN A 770 5.85 -24.48 -48.73
N VAL A 771 5.79 -23.27 -49.29
CA VAL A 771 5.37 -22.08 -48.57
C VAL A 771 3.89 -22.21 -48.20
N VAL A 772 3.55 -21.95 -46.95
CA VAL A 772 2.18 -22.01 -46.43
C VAL A 772 1.51 -20.65 -46.58
N ASP A 773 0.29 -20.64 -47.11
CA ASP A 773 -0.58 -19.47 -47.01
C ASP A 773 -1.19 -19.38 -45.60
N LEU A 774 -0.54 -18.61 -44.72
CA LEU A 774 -0.99 -18.45 -43.33
C LEU A 774 -2.38 -17.82 -43.24
N ALA A 775 -2.67 -16.81 -44.06
CA ALA A 775 -3.96 -16.13 -44.05
C ALA A 775 -5.07 -17.07 -44.54
N GLY A 776 -4.82 -17.79 -45.64
CA GLY A 776 -5.74 -18.81 -46.17
C GLY A 776 -5.96 -19.97 -45.20
N ALA A 777 -4.97 -20.32 -44.39
CA ALA A 777 -5.06 -21.34 -43.35
C ALA A 777 -5.70 -20.85 -42.03
N GLY A 778 -6.16 -19.59 -41.97
CA GLY A 778 -6.83 -19.02 -40.79
C GLY A 778 -5.90 -18.66 -39.63
N TRP A 779 -4.59 -18.55 -39.86
CA TRP A 779 -3.65 -18.11 -38.83
C TRP A 779 -3.73 -16.60 -38.60
N GLY A 780 -3.71 -16.20 -37.33
CA GLY A 780 -3.59 -14.79 -36.94
C GLY A 780 -2.14 -14.34 -37.05
N CYS A 781 -1.89 -13.21 -37.71
CA CYS A 781 -0.58 -12.55 -37.75
C CYS A 781 -0.73 -11.10 -37.29
N ALA A 782 -0.25 -10.79 -36.08
CA ALA A 782 -0.34 -9.46 -35.48
C ALA A 782 1.05 -8.80 -35.40
N PRO A 783 1.17 -7.50 -35.70
CA PRO A 783 2.43 -6.77 -35.54
C PRO A 783 2.78 -6.60 -34.06
N VAL A 784 4.04 -6.89 -33.71
CA VAL A 784 4.61 -6.66 -32.37
C VAL A 784 5.40 -5.36 -32.40
N THR A 785 5.10 -4.49 -31.44
CA THR A 785 5.88 -3.29 -31.15
C THR A 785 6.72 -3.50 -29.90
N GLY A 786 7.89 -2.88 -29.83
CA GLY A 786 8.74 -2.91 -28.66
C GLY A 786 9.66 -1.70 -28.59
N ALA A 787 10.48 -1.68 -27.54
CA ALA A 787 11.49 -0.67 -27.33
C ALA A 787 12.85 -1.10 -27.89
N VAL A 788 13.58 -0.16 -28.51
CA VAL A 788 14.95 -0.40 -29.01
C VAL A 788 15.93 0.67 -28.48
N PRO A 789 17.23 0.37 -28.30
CA PRO A 789 18.19 1.34 -27.77
C PRO A 789 18.32 2.58 -28.64
N GLU A 790 18.07 3.78 -28.08
CA GLU A 790 18.23 5.04 -28.80
C GLU A 790 19.70 5.30 -29.17
N ALA A 791 20.65 4.75 -28.41
CA ALA A 791 22.08 4.80 -28.71
C ALA A 791 22.42 4.19 -30.09
N LEU A 792 21.62 3.21 -30.55
CA LEU A 792 21.80 2.54 -31.84
C LEU A 792 20.84 3.09 -32.90
N TRP A 793 19.57 3.30 -32.55
CA TRP A 793 18.49 3.55 -33.53
C TRP A 793 17.89 4.97 -33.47
N GLY A 794 18.41 5.84 -32.59
CA GLY A 794 17.98 7.23 -32.39
C GLY A 794 18.33 8.21 -33.50
N ASP A 795 17.88 9.46 -33.34
CA ASP A 795 18.30 10.55 -34.23
C ASP A 795 19.79 10.88 -34.02
N PRO A 796 20.63 10.84 -35.07
CA PRO A 796 22.02 11.28 -34.96
C PRO A 796 22.19 12.77 -34.68
N LYS A 797 21.16 13.60 -34.88
CA LYS A 797 21.19 15.05 -34.64
C LYS A 797 20.90 15.45 -33.18
N THR A 798 20.27 14.58 -32.39
CA THR A 798 19.99 14.84 -30.96
C THR A 798 21.17 14.48 -30.05
N ALA A 799 22.41 14.63 -30.55
CA ALA A 799 23.62 14.42 -29.76
C ALA A 799 23.61 15.30 -28.50
N GLY A 800 23.76 14.67 -27.32
CA GLY A 800 23.80 15.36 -26.03
C GLY A 800 22.48 15.42 -25.24
N ARG A 801 21.38 14.87 -25.77
CA ARG A 801 20.13 14.62 -25.01
C ARG A 801 20.00 13.13 -24.67
N GLU A 802 19.29 12.85 -23.58
CA GLU A 802 19.08 11.54 -22.93
C GLU A 802 19.07 10.36 -23.92
N LEU A 803 19.89 9.34 -23.67
CA LEU A 803 19.87 8.08 -24.41
C LEU A 803 18.96 7.12 -23.65
N ASN A 804 17.69 7.07 -24.03
CA ASN A 804 16.72 6.13 -23.46
C ASN A 804 16.41 5.01 -24.47
N LEU A 805 15.25 4.39 -24.34
CA LEU A 805 14.69 3.49 -25.33
C LEU A 805 13.77 4.27 -26.27
N LEU A 806 13.84 3.99 -27.57
CA LEU A 806 12.80 4.36 -28.52
C LEU A 806 11.65 3.37 -28.38
N THR A 807 10.54 3.82 -27.81
CA THR A 807 9.33 3.00 -27.64
C THR A 807 8.52 2.93 -28.94
N ASP A 808 7.54 2.00 -28.98
CA ASP A 808 6.57 1.86 -30.08
C ASP A 808 7.22 1.63 -31.46
N GLN A 809 8.34 0.92 -31.50
CA GLN A 809 8.98 0.53 -32.77
C GLN A 809 8.46 -0.84 -33.20
N LEU A 810 8.22 -1.04 -34.50
CA LEU A 810 7.90 -2.37 -35.02
C LEU A 810 9.11 -3.28 -34.85
N THR A 811 9.00 -4.30 -34.03
CA THR A 811 10.09 -5.23 -33.73
C THR A 811 9.78 -6.63 -34.23
N GLY A 812 8.52 -6.98 -34.50
CA GLY A 812 8.19 -8.38 -34.72
C GLY A 812 6.79 -8.71 -35.24
N LEU A 813 6.50 -10.01 -35.29
CA LEU A 813 5.18 -10.57 -35.56
C LEU A 813 4.82 -11.59 -34.48
N GLU A 814 3.60 -11.54 -33.99
CA GLU A 814 2.96 -12.62 -33.24
C GLU A 814 2.13 -13.44 -34.22
N VAL A 815 2.35 -14.75 -34.21
CA VAL A 815 1.76 -15.69 -35.13
C VAL A 815 1.01 -16.74 -34.32
N THR A 816 -0.30 -16.76 -34.49
CA THR A 816 -1.23 -17.55 -33.67
C THR A 816 -1.98 -18.53 -34.56
N ALA A 817 -1.83 -19.81 -34.27
CA ALA A 817 -2.59 -20.86 -34.93
C ALA A 817 -4.09 -20.70 -34.62
N PRO A 818 -4.98 -21.04 -35.57
CA PRO A 818 -6.43 -20.99 -35.34
C PRO A 818 -6.83 -21.91 -34.17
N THR A 819 -7.89 -21.52 -33.46
CA THR A 819 -8.49 -22.40 -32.44
C THR A 819 -9.03 -23.68 -33.09
N PRO A 820 -8.91 -24.83 -32.43
CA PRO A 820 -9.40 -26.08 -33.00
C PRO A 820 -10.92 -26.01 -33.16
N SER A 821 -11.41 -26.22 -34.38
CA SER A 821 -12.83 -26.47 -34.62
C SER A 821 -13.16 -27.90 -34.19
N ARG A 822 -14.28 -28.11 -33.48
CA ARG A 822 -14.76 -29.48 -33.20
C ARG A 822 -15.05 -30.18 -34.52
N GLY A 823 -14.18 -31.12 -34.88
CA GLY A 823 -14.41 -32.03 -36.00
C GLY A 823 -15.45 -33.09 -35.64
N PRO A 824 -16.03 -33.78 -36.64
CA PRO A 824 -16.99 -34.86 -36.43
C PRO A 824 -16.36 -36.16 -35.87
N SER A 825 -15.04 -36.19 -35.64
CA SER A 825 -14.30 -37.35 -35.14
C SER A 825 -13.15 -36.89 -34.22
N PRO A 826 -12.83 -37.63 -33.13
CA PRO A 826 -11.67 -37.35 -32.27
C PRO A 826 -10.31 -37.68 -32.94
N GLY A 827 -10.31 -38.19 -34.18
CA GLY A 827 -9.11 -38.68 -34.86
C GLY A 827 -8.72 -40.11 -34.45
N VAL A 828 -7.60 -40.61 -34.97
CA VAL A 828 -7.08 -41.96 -34.65
C VAL A 828 -6.46 -41.95 -33.25
N ILE A 829 -7.04 -42.70 -32.31
CA ILE A 829 -6.47 -42.91 -30.98
C ILE A 829 -5.41 -44.02 -31.10
N THR A 830 -4.13 -43.64 -31.05
CA THR A 830 -3.04 -44.64 -31.10
C THR A 830 -2.89 -45.34 -29.74
N PRO A 831 -2.37 -46.58 -29.69
CA PRO A 831 -2.03 -47.26 -28.43
C PRO A 831 -1.08 -46.44 -27.53
N HIS A 832 -0.26 -45.57 -28.13
CA HIS A 832 0.62 -44.65 -27.41
C HIS A 832 -0.15 -43.50 -26.73
N ALA A 833 -1.31 -43.09 -27.22
CA ALA A 833 -2.15 -42.08 -26.55
C ALA A 833 -2.78 -42.61 -25.24
N LEU A 834 -2.73 -43.93 -25.03
CA LEU A 834 -3.26 -44.64 -23.86
C LEU A 834 -2.16 -45.34 -23.06
N SER A 835 -0.88 -45.07 -23.36
CA SER A 835 0.23 -45.63 -22.61
C SER A 835 0.36 -44.97 -21.23
N HIS A 836 0.79 -45.77 -20.26
CA HIS A 836 1.01 -45.36 -18.88
C HIS A 836 2.42 -45.72 -18.45
N LYS A 837 2.98 -44.97 -17.50
CA LYS A 837 4.22 -45.31 -16.81
C LYS A 837 3.87 -45.91 -15.44
N GLU A 838 4.52 -47.00 -15.08
CA GLU A 838 4.43 -47.54 -13.72
C GLU A 838 5.44 -46.81 -12.82
N VAL A 839 4.95 -46.21 -11.74
CA VAL A 839 5.74 -45.49 -10.74
C VAL A 839 5.56 -46.16 -9.39
N ASP A 840 6.65 -46.32 -8.64
CA ASP A 840 6.59 -46.87 -7.28
C ASP A 840 5.77 -45.94 -6.39
N LEU A 841 4.70 -46.46 -5.78
CA LEU A 841 3.85 -45.69 -4.85
C LEU A 841 4.61 -45.29 -3.58
N VAL A 842 5.60 -46.11 -3.20
CA VAL A 842 6.47 -45.89 -2.05
C VAL A 842 7.93 -46.10 -2.50
N PRO A 843 8.82 -45.10 -2.36
CA PRO A 843 10.23 -45.25 -2.75
C PRO A 843 10.87 -46.46 -2.07
N GLY A 844 11.32 -47.44 -2.87
CA GLY A 844 12.05 -48.62 -2.38
C GLY A 844 11.24 -49.92 -2.26
N LYS A 845 9.92 -49.91 -2.50
CA LYS A 845 9.11 -51.15 -2.60
C LYS A 845 8.65 -51.36 -4.04
N ARG A 846 9.30 -52.29 -4.75
CA ARG A 846 9.08 -52.53 -6.19
C ARG A 846 7.73 -53.19 -6.53
N ASP A 847 7.01 -53.69 -5.53
CA ASP A 847 5.81 -54.51 -5.72
C ASP A 847 4.50 -53.70 -5.63
N GLU A 848 4.59 -52.41 -5.26
CA GLU A 848 3.46 -51.49 -5.16
C GLU A 848 3.60 -50.36 -6.19
N LYS A 849 3.06 -50.57 -7.39
CA LYS A 849 3.17 -49.66 -8.54
C LYS A 849 1.84 -48.97 -8.84
N ALA A 850 1.87 -47.66 -9.09
CA ALA A 850 0.75 -46.92 -9.67
C ALA A 850 0.99 -46.65 -11.16
N ARG A 851 -0.07 -46.75 -11.96
CA ARG A 851 -0.06 -46.47 -13.40
C ARG A 851 -0.45 -45.03 -13.64
N THR A 852 0.49 -44.20 -14.09
CA THR A 852 0.26 -42.79 -14.43
C THR A 852 0.16 -42.63 -15.95
N PRO A 853 -0.92 -42.07 -16.51
CA PRO A 853 -1.01 -41.74 -17.94
C PRO A 853 0.07 -40.73 -18.32
N LEU A 854 0.60 -40.82 -19.54
CA LEU A 854 1.68 -39.94 -20.03
C LEU A 854 1.23 -38.51 -20.42
N GLY A 855 0.06 -38.04 -19.95
CA GLY A 855 -0.44 -36.68 -20.18
C GLY A 855 -1.11 -36.11 -18.93
N ASP A 856 -0.66 -34.93 -18.49
CA ASP A 856 -1.11 -34.26 -17.26
C ASP A 856 -2.56 -33.79 -17.34
N ARG A 857 -3.51 -34.67 -17.00
CA ARG A 857 -4.80 -34.29 -16.44
C ARG A 857 -5.20 -35.27 -15.36
N THR A 858 -5.40 -34.77 -14.14
CA THR A 858 -6.08 -35.51 -13.08
C THR A 858 -7.51 -35.79 -13.56
N PRO A 859 -7.96 -37.05 -13.70
CA PRO A 859 -9.33 -37.32 -14.11
C PRO A 859 -10.28 -36.85 -13.01
N THR A 860 -11.04 -35.79 -13.29
CA THR A 860 -12.19 -35.38 -12.48
C THR A 860 -13.44 -35.84 -13.21
N GLY A 861 -13.91 -37.03 -12.84
CA GLY A 861 -15.15 -37.60 -13.35
C GLY A 861 -15.44 -38.92 -12.65
N THR A 862 -16.69 -39.10 -12.25
CA THR A 862 -17.21 -40.36 -11.73
C THR A 862 -16.99 -41.46 -12.76
N VAL A 863 -16.42 -42.59 -12.34
CA VAL A 863 -16.34 -43.79 -13.18
C VAL A 863 -17.76 -44.14 -13.64
N LEU A 864 -18.02 -44.04 -14.94
CA LEU A 864 -19.29 -44.43 -15.52
C LEU A 864 -19.39 -45.95 -15.45
N ASP A 865 -20.33 -46.44 -14.65
CA ASP A 865 -20.68 -47.86 -14.62
C ASP A 865 -21.44 -48.20 -15.92
N ILE A 866 -20.74 -48.81 -16.87
CA ILE A 866 -21.32 -49.18 -18.16
C ILE A 866 -22.21 -50.40 -17.92
N LYS A 867 -23.53 -50.20 -17.94
CA LYS A 867 -24.50 -51.32 -17.90
C LYS A 867 -24.17 -52.32 -19.02
N SER A 868 -24.10 -53.60 -18.68
CA SER A 868 -23.85 -54.71 -19.62
C SER A 868 -24.87 -54.82 -20.75
N THR A 869 -26.01 -54.12 -20.66
CA THR A 869 -27.05 -54.04 -21.70
C THR A 869 -26.84 -52.92 -22.71
N ALA A 870 -25.89 -52.00 -22.50
CA ALA A 870 -25.74 -50.79 -23.32
C ALA A 870 -25.60 -51.08 -24.83
N VAL A 871 -24.89 -52.15 -25.19
CA VAL A 871 -24.74 -52.58 -26.60
C VAL A 871 -26.04 -53.11 -27.18
N GLN A 872 -26.83 -53.87 -26.40
CA GLN A 872 -28.14 -54.38 -26.84
C GLN A 872 -29.15 -53.25 -26.98
N ASP A 873 -29.12 -52.26 -26.09
CA ASP A 873 -30.00 -51.09 -26.13
C ASP A 873 -29.69 -50.21 -27.35
N VAL A 874 -28.42 -50.03 -27.70
CA VAL A 874 -28.00 -49.32 -28.93
C VAL A 874 -28.42 -50.08 -30.20
N THR A 875 -28.35 -51.42 -30.20
CA THR A 875 -28.83 -52.24 -31.33
C THR A 875 -30.33 -52.12 -31.52
N LYS A 876 -31.12 -52.09 -30.43
CA LYS A 876 -32.57 -51.84 -30.49
C LYS A 876 -32.91 -50.44 -31.03
N ILE A 877 -32.11 -49.42 -30.68
CA ILE A 877 -32.30 -48.05 -31.18
C ILE A 877 -31.98 -47.94 -32.69
N LYS A 878 -31.10 -48.81 -33.20
CA LYS A 878 -30.70 -48.87 -34.62
C LYS A 878 -31.58 -49.79 -35.47
N ASP A 879 -32.53 -50.51 -34.87
CA ASP A 879 -33.45 -51.37 -35.58
C ASP A 879 -34.23 -50.57 -36.64
N THR A 880 -34.28 -51.09 -37.87
CA THR A 880 -34.91 -50.43 -39.02
C THR A 880 -36.36 -50.06 -38.74
N SER A 881 -37.08 -50.87 -37.96
CA SER A 881 -38.46 -50.60 -37.56
C SER A 881 -38.56 -49.38 -36.62
N VAL A 882 -37.64 -49.24 -35.68
CA VAL A 882 -37.57 -48.14 -34.71
C VAL A 882 -37.16 -46.84 -35.40
N VAL A 883 -36.21 -46.90 -36.33
CA VAL A 883 -35.79 -45.74 -37.14
C VAL A 883 -36.92 -45.25 -38.04
N THR A 884 -37.67 -46.17 -38.66
CA THR A 884 -38.82 -45.86 -39.53
C THR A 884 -39.97 -45.23 -38.73
N ALA A 885 -40.32 -45.81 -37.57
CA ALA A 885 -41.35 -45.26 -36.69
C ALA A 885 -40.99 -43.87 -36.15
N ARG A 886 -39.72 -43.66 -35.78
CA ARG A 886 -39.23 -42.34 -35.35
C ARG A 886 -39.26 -41.31 -36.48
N GLY A 887 -38.89 -41.71 -37.70
CA GLY A 887 -38.99 -40.86 -38.90
C GLY A 887 -40.44 -40.44 -39.19
N GLY A 888 -41.39 -41.38 -39.13
CA GLY A 888 -42.81 -41.10 -39.32
C GLY A 888 -43.40 -40.17 -38.25
N LEU A 889 -43.00 -40.33 -36.98
CA LEU A 889 -43.42 -39.45 -35.88
C LEU A 889 -42.90 -38.02 -36.08
N LEU A 890 -41.63 -37.85 -36.47
CA LEU A 890 -41.04 -36.55 -36.72
C LEU A 890 -41.67 -35.84 -37.93
N GLN A 891 -42.01 -36.60 -38.98
CA GLN A 891 -42.74 -36.07 -40.14
C GLN A 891 -44.15 -35.62 -39.76
N ALA A 892 -44.89 -36.43 -38.99
CA ALA A 892 -46.23 -36.07 -38.53
C ALA A 892 -46.25 -34.83 -37.61
N LEU A 893 -45.22 -34.66 -36.78
CA LEU A 893 -45.05 -33.47 -35.94
C LEU A 893 -44.68 -32.21 -36.77
N ALA A 894 -43.90 -32.37 -37.83
CA ALA A 894 -43.59 -31.30 -38.77
C ALA A 894 -44.83 -30.86 -39.56
N ASP A 895 -45.62 -31.83 -40.06
CA ASP A 895 -46.86 -31.58 -40.81
C ASP A 895 -47.94 -30.94 -39.93
N ALA A 896 -47.93 -31.19 -38.62
CA ALA A 896 -48.80 -30.55 -37.63
C ALA A 896 -48.32 -29.15 -37.17
N GLY A 897 -47.22 -28.62 -37.73
CA GLY A 897 -46.68 -27.29 -37.42
C GLY A 897 -45.92 -27.19 -36.09
N ALA A 898 -45.62 -28.32 -35.44
CA ALA A 898 -44.89 -28.39 -34.16
C ALA A 898 -43.40 -28.75 -34.35
N GLY A 899 -42.75 -28.18 -35.36
CA GLY A 899 -41.35 -28.47 -35.66
C GLY A 899 -40.39 -28.00 -34.55
N VAL A 900 -39.51 -28.89 -34.09
CA VAL A 900 -38.39 -28.56 -33.19
C VAL A 900 -37.35 -27.76 -33.98
N MET A 901 -37.31 -26.44 -33.76
CA MET A 901 -36.32 -25.53 -34.36
C MET A 901 -35.10 -25.40 -33.43
N VAL A 902 -33.89 -25.46 -33.97
CA VAL A 902 -32.65 -25.15 -33.23
C VAL A 902 -32.24 -23.71 -33.53
N HIS A 903 -31.97 -22.91 -32.48
CA HIS A 903 -31.35 -21.60 -32.64
C HIS A 903 -29.85 -21.76 -32.94
N GLY A 904 -29.42 -21.35 -34.14
CA GLY A 904 -28.02 -21.07 -34.44
C GLY A 904 -27.70 -19.60 -34.20
N GLU A 905 -26.45 -19.26 -33.90
CA GLU A 905 -25.98 -17.87 -33.84
C GLU A 905 -26.22 -17.18 -35.20
N GLY A 906 -27.05 -16.13 -35.18
CA GLY A 906 -27.54 -15.41 -36.37
C GLY A 906 -28.92 -15.91 -36.80
N ASP A 907 -29.91 -15.01 -36.82
CA ASP A 907 -31.38 -15.20 -36.91
C ASP A 907 -31.99 -15.96 -38.11
N ALA A 908 -31.29 -16.94 -38.71
CA ALA A 908 -31.83 -17.80 -39.76
C ALA A 908 -32.34 -19.14 -39.19
N LYS A 909 -33.66 -19.26 -39.05
CA LYS A 909 -34.38 -20.50 -38.78
C LYS A 909 -34.19 -21.51 -39.94
N ARG A 910 -33.54 -22.65 -39.71
CA ARG A 910 -33.40 -23.76 -40.70
C ARG A 910 -34.04 -25.07 -40.19
N PRO A 911 -34.64 -25.89 -41.07
CA PRO A 911 -35.09 -27.24 -40.75
C PRO A 911 -33.91 -28.15 -40.34
N LEU A 912 -34.21 -29.18 -39.55
CA LEU A 912 -33.24 -30.13 -39.00
C LEU A 912 -32.79 -31.14 -40.07
N ASP A 913 -32.05 -30.67 -41.07
CA ASP A 913 -31.46 -31.56 -42.08
C ASP A 913 -30.31 -32.34 -41.44
N ASN A 914 -30.64 -33.58 -41.05
CA ASN A 914 -29.77 -34.63 -40.51
C ASN A 914 -29.42 -34.45 -39.02
N PRO A 915 -30.10 -35.17 -38.09
CA PRO A 915 -29.86 -34.98 -36.66
C PRO A 915 -28.43 -35.37 -36.25
N PRO A 916 -27.86 -34.71 -35.23
CA PRO A 916 -26.58 -35.08 -34.61
C PRO A 916 -26.50 -36.57 -34.24
N LEU A 917 -27.65 -37.22 -34.02
CA LEU A 917 -27.78 -38.63 -33.69
C LEU A 917 -27.27 -39.60 -34.77
N THR A 918 -27.36 -39.26 -36.06
CA THR A 918 -26.80 -40.11 -37.12
C THR A 918 -25.27 -40.07 -37.08
N ALA A 919 -24.70 -38.89 -36.86
CA ALA A 919 -23.27 -38.69 -36.66
C ALA A 919 -22.79 -39.35 -35.35
N TYR A 920 -23.52 -39.22 -34.24
CA TYR A 920 -23.21 -39.94 -32.99
C TYR A 920 -23.37 -41.46 -33.13
N GLY A 921 -24.30 -41.94 -33.95
CA GLY A 921 -24.51 -43.35 -34.25
C GLY A 921 -23.38 -43.96 -35.08
N GLN A 922 -22.78 -43.17 -35.98
CA GLN A 922 -21.56 -43.51 -36.72
C GLN A 922 -20.32 -43.40 -35.84
N LEU A 923 -20.24 -42.37 -34.98
CA LEU A 923 -19.17 -42.18 -33.99
C LEU A 923 -19.08 -43.37 -33.02
N ALA A 924 -20.22 -43.84 -32.52
CA ALA A 924 -20.28 -45.06 -31.72
C ALA A 924 -19.82 -46.30 -32.51
N ALA A 925 -20.14 -46.38 -33.80
CA ALA A 925 -19.72 -47.53 -34.62
C ALA A 925 -18.19 -47.57 -34.81
N THR A 926 -17.52 -46.43 -34.98
CA THR A 926 -16.05 -46.35 -35.14
C THR A 926 -15.30 -46.41 -33.81
N SER A 927 -15.75 -45.67 -32.79
CA SER A 927 -15.07 -45.61 -31.49
C SER A 927 -15.11 -46.93 -30.70
N PHE A 928 -16.06 -47.83 -30.99
CA PHE A 928 -16.12 -49.16 -30.36
C PHE A 928 -15.53 -50.29 -31.23
N THR A 929 -15.06 -50.01 -32.45
CA THR A 929 -14.48 -51.02 -33.35
C THR A 929 -13.01 -50.80 -33.68
N ASP A 930 -12.46 -49.59 -33.45
CA ASP A 930 -11.03 -49.31 -33.62
C ASP A 930 -10.21 -49.68 -32.37
N PRO A 931 -9.00 -50.26 -32.54
CA PRO A 931 -8.06 -50.46 -31.44
C PRO A 931 -7.77 -49.13 -30.72
N PRO A 932 -7.74 -49.12 -29.37
CA PRO A 932 -7.46 -50.28 -28.51
C PRO A 932 -8.67 -50.78 -27.70
N LEU A 933 -9.90 -50.40 -28.08
CA LEU A 933 -11.12 -50.82 -27.38
C LEU A 933 -11.64 -52.20 -27.82
N THR A 934 -11.09 -52.79 -28.89
CA THR A 934 -11.29 -54.20 -29.26
C THR A 934 -10.01 -55.01 -28.99
N PRO A 935 -10.01 -56.01 -28.09
CA PRO A 935 -8.93 -56.99 -28.06
C PRO A 935 -9.02 -57.80 -29.36
N ARG A 936 -7.99 -57.71 -30.22
CA ARG A 936 -7.78 -58.79 -31.20
C ARG A 936 -7.36 -60.02 -30.41
N SER A 937 -8.22 -61.02 -30.33
CA SER A 937 -7.79 -62.38 -30.06
C SER A 937 -6.95 -62.85 -31.26
N SER A 938 -5.83 -63.51 -30.97
CA SER A 938 -4.72 -63.92 -31.85
C SER A 938 -3.79 -62.82 -32.33
#